data_AF-W9W233-F1
#
_entry.id   AF-W9W233-F1
#
_cell.length_a   1.000
_cell.length_b   1.000
_cell.length_c   1.000
_cell.angle_alpha   90.00
_cell.angle_beta   90.00
_cell.angle_gamma   90.00
#
_symmetry.space_group_name_H-M   'P 1'
#
loop_
_entity.id
_entity.type
_entity.pdbx_description
1 polymer ?
#
loop_
_entity_poly.entity_id
_entity_poly.type
_entity_poly.pdbx_seq_one_letter_code
_entity_poly.pdbx_strand_id
1 'polypeptide(L)'
;MWSAAYHEAVLDLGEEVEGVILKGENIETLLRNLERASDEAVGDSIFWRGVRRLQTPLKNFKLALDLASPLASIQPAASTAVGIVSCVTAIAIGICGAEDSFKSGIISVLERIPIIDDCDTLGQKVDTENGIHRALVPVYKDLLNFYVAAHHILTSDAFRLALICEKLRDRLPKIVEDFVTHAGLLRDTIQTATSLLVADIQKLLQDNKSKLSMDGRSRLGNRTDVPRVQKLLGVDKDEQRSKFHADLRDLRASDACEWIISDFKFREWYDSPSSKQLILFGYMGCGKTVVTAHVIEELIRQSEHQFPHPFICYHYCLKNERGTALYVFSSLILQLLDQQRRLKVEFDKWYERTREAGRLDPAQSSVDLGKFISACVESLDRELFIVIDALDECDSGSQNEILALLGSLSKQTQRFKVFISSRPQNGIEDLLPEATAIRWSPSRQRDAKIVKHRVQKSLSGLSANVQLLVTERLSEMARGSAIWVKLTIDLIYTRRIKAMGPMRNFLEHTPSPAELWKLYAELFNKQTGGDPDNEELVTNALEVLAVARRDLSMLELAWAMALRDSSTTVSTVEGLKDYVDSERVLSLLQPFLFQLDFEEVQKRQVRLVHASLTELVQLAAPSGWSQSQNPAKDSDINKRSTQQRMLRLEAALLCTCVKYLLLDEIDQIDLLSEEQEGIITFEALPGFGAYDDSFDVAQDPDSAWVGQGLDNEQDAKNNYYDPAERGFGGFYVYASCFWVDHFTMSDPDHLPDMVDIVKLCSASSERRLKNWIRQKYRPDCTITPQFMDNYLHDPLTVVSLHGPETTLKRLLQDDAISLRGKEFLSGTVEEATQRIIYEGDLSRLIIFFHDARVGPQIRHIGTFHRMMIRWAQQSEKQLRPWASCFDLVFNICDDVLVNEKQGNELLCLAARCGCLPVVERLFEAAARNPALRDEILREVRRDVRPPDYHQSVGEAVRYDSVDVLRYLLDQEGIEGHLRHRDSKGYNVLHWAAFCCNPEVISLLISVFPEGVNESNDDGTQPLHLVVFNRHPQRLEAAVILLTEGHADVEKGSMEEPSSWDDPLRMAARYGDLEMCRVLVEVGGANPRRVLKFEDGSPRLMDSTDFPEMAPQVLETLCSLAGIAS
;
A
#
# COMPACT_ATOMS: atom_id res chain seq x y z
N MET A 1 17.82 4.35 -23.66
CA MET A 1 17.88 5.37 -24.73
C MET A 1 19.28 5.96 -24.86
N TRP A 2 19.82 6.59 -23.82
CA TRP A 2 21.14 7.26 -23.82
C TRP A 2 22.32 6.37 -24.18
N SER A 3 22.46 5.23 -23.52
CA SER A 3 23.54 4.28 -23.81
C SER A 3 23.47 3.79 -25.26
N ALA A 4 22.26 3.61 -25.81
CA ALA A 4 22.08 3.22 -27.20
C ALA A 4 22.47 4.33 -28.18
N ALA A 5 22.04 5.58 -27.94
CA ALA A 5 22.38 6.72 -28.81
C ALA A 5 23.88 7.00 -28.81
N TYR A 6 24.51 6.89 -27.64
CA TYR A 6 25.95 7.00 -27.50
C TYR A 6 26.69 5.89 -28.26
N HIS A 7 26.27 4.63 -28.09
CA HIS A 7 26.88 3.50 -28.80
C HIS A 7 26.73 3.63 -30.33
N GLU A 8 25.57 4.08 -30.80
CA GLU A 8 25.35 4.36 -32.22
C GLU A 8 26.30 5.46 -32.71
N ALA A 9 26.42 6.59 -31.99
CA ALA A 9 27.34 7.66 -32.35
C ALA A 9 28.81 7.21 -32.43
N VAL A 10 29.23 6.30 -31.54
CA VAL A 10 30.59 5.72 -31.55
C VAL A 10 30.80 4.83 -32.78
N LEU A 11 29.85 3.95 -33.09
CA LEU A 11 29.92 3.08 -34.27
C LEU A 11 29.97 3.89 -35.58
N ASP A 12 29.22 5.00 -35.62
CA ASP A 12 29.10 5.90 -36.76
C ASP A 12 30.39 6.68 -37.09
N LEU A 13 31.30 6.83 -36.13
CA LEU A 13 32.56 7.58 -36.26
C LEU A 13 33.76 6.70 -36.66
N GLY A 14 33.61 5.36 -36.64
CA GLY A 14 34.62 4.40 -37.10
C GLY A 14 35.82 4.15 -36.16
N GLU A 15 36.73 3.26 -36.57
CA GLU A 15 37.86 2.73 -35.77
C GLU A 15 38.82 3.81 -35.23
N GLU A 16 38.84 5.01 -35.81
CA GLU A 16 39.73 6.10 -35.42
C GLU A 16 39.39 6.67 -34.01
N VAL A 17 38.10 6.71 -33.67
CA VAL A 17 37.62 7.19 -32.37
C VAL A 17 37.77 6.12 -31.28
N GLU A 18 37.50 4.86 -31.64
CA GLU A 18 37.72 3.71 -30.76
C GLU A 18 39.20 3.57 -30.38
N GLY A 19 40.12 3.77 -31.34
CA GLY A 19 41.56 3.74 -31.10
C GLY A 19 42.08 4.87 -30.19
N VAL A 20 41.44 6.05 -30.19
CA VAL A 20 41.79 7.19 -29.31
C VAL A 20 41.21 7.00 -27.91
N ILE A 21 39.96 6.52 -27.80
CA ILE A 21 39.31 6.22 -26.52
C ILE A 21 40.02 5.06 -25.81
N LEU A 22 40.41 4.00 -26.55
CA LEU A 22 41.10 2.81 -26.00
C LEU A 22 42.56 3.07 -25.63
N LYS A 23 43.25 4.03 -26.29
CA LYS A 23 44.64 4.37 -25.94
C LYS A 23 44.79 5.16 -24.65
N GLY A 24 43.71 5.75 -24.13
CA GLY A 24 43.61 6.26 -22.76
C GLY A 24 44.87 6.93 -22.23
N GLU A 25 45.52 7.82 -23.00
CA GLU A 25 46.66 8.56 -22.46
C GLU A 25 46.13 9.49 -21.37
N ASN A 26 46.63 9.29 -20.15
CA ASN A 26 46.12 9.92 -18.93
C ASN A 26 45.79 11.40 -19.14
N ILE A 27 44.54 11.78 -18.90
CA ILE A 27 44.01 13.16 -18.87
C ILE A 27 44.94 14.09 -18.06
N GLU A 28 45.56 13.54 -17.02
CA GLU A 28 46.55 14.20 -16.16
C GLU A 28 47.84 14.61 -16.90
N THR A 29 48.30 13.82 -17.88
CA THR A 29 49.45 14.14 -18.74
C THR A 29 49.12 15.29 -19.68
N LEU A 30 47.88 15.32 -20.16
CA LEU A 30 47.38 16.33 -21.09
C LEU A 30 47.22 17.69 -20.38
N LEU A 31 46.67 17.69 -19.16
CA LEU A 31 46.63 18.83 -18.26
C LEU A 31 48.04 19.32 -17.89
N ARG A 32 48.96 18.41 -17.54
CA ARG A 32 50.36 18.76 -17.24
C ARG A 32 51.10 19.34 -18.45
N ASN A 33 50.81 18.89 -19.66
CA ASN A 33 51.40 19.43 -20.90
C ASN A 33 50.88 20.85 -21.21
N LEU A 34 49.59 21.11 -20.97
CA LEU A 34 48.99 22.45 -21.06
C LEU A 34 49.56 23.42 -20.00
N GLU A 35 49.77 22.95 -18.77
CA GLU A 35 50.44 23.72 -17.71
C GLU A 35 51.91 24.02 -18.07
N ARG A 36 52.67 23.03 -18.55
CA ARG A 36 54.07 23.21 -18.97
C ARG A 36 54.24 24.17 -20.14
N ALA A 37 53.38 24.10 -21.16
CA ALA A 37 53.40 25.03 -22.29
C ALA A 37 53.06 26.48 -21.86
N SER A 38 52.38 26.64 -20.72
CA SER A 38 52.07 27.93 -20.10
C SER A 38 53.26 28.56 -19.38
N ASP A 39 54.15 27.76 -18.80
CA ASP A 39 55.32 28.25 -18.05
C ASP A 39 56.47 28.78 -18.92
N GLU A 40 56.49 28.44 -20.21
CA GLU A 40 57.53 28.88 -21.17
C GLU A 40 57.26 30.28 -21.78
N ALA A 41 56.08 30.86 -21.57
CA ALA A 41 55.71 32.19 -22.10
C ALA A 41 55.86 33.28 -21.03
N VAL A 42 56.72 34.29 -21.28
CA VAL A 42 56.95 35.42 -20.35
C VAL A 42 55.72 36.34 -20.33
N GLY A 43 54.75 36.06 -19.45
CA GLY A 43 53.53 36.85 -19.23
C GLY A 43 52.44 36.08 -18.45
N ASP A 44 51.37 36.78 -18.04
CA ASP A 44 50.23 36.23 -17.27
C ASP A 44 49.68 34.96 -17.95
N SER A 45 49.83 33.80 -17.29
CA SER A 45 49.59 32.46 -17.82
C SER A 45 48.25 32.34 -18.56
N ILE A 46 48.30 31.81 -19.79
CA ILE A 46 47.14 31.56 -20.66
C ILE A 46 46.10 30.73 -19.92
N PHE A 47 46.53 29.69 -19.20
CA PHE A 47 45.65 28.84 -18.40
C PHE A 47 44.86 29.64 -17.36
N TRP A 48 45.55 30.43 -16.53
CA TRP A 48 44.89 31.24 -15.48
C TRP A 48 44.03 32.38 -16.05
N ARG A 49 44.33 32.86 -17.25
CA ARG A 49 43.48 33.80 -17.97
C ARG A 49 42.19 33.13 -18.44
N GLY A 50 42.28 31.90 -18.95
CA GLY A 50 41.14 31.08 -19.35
C GLY A 50 40.24 30.71 -18.17
N VAL A 51 40.83 30.24 -17.06
CA VAL A 51 40.10 29.90 -15.82
C VAL A 51 39.35 31.12 -15.28
N ARG A 52 39.98 32.31 -15.27
CA ARG A 52 39.31 33.56 -14.85
C ARG A 52 38.18 33.95 -15.81
N ARG A 53 38.35 33.74 -17.11
CA ARG A 53 37.34 34.07 -18.13
C ARG A 53 36.12 33.15 -18.10
N LEU A 54 36.32 31.89 -17.72
CA LEU A 54 35.29 30.86 -17.61
C LEU A 54 34.84 30.62 -16.16
N GLN A 55 35.20 31.50 -15.22
CA GLN A 55 35.03 31.28 -13.77
C GLN A 55 33.59 30.97 -13.34
N THR A 56 32.60 31.61 -13.95
CA THR A 56 31.17 31.39 -13.65
C THR A 56 30.67 30.03 -14.15
N PRO A 57 30.79 29.67 -15.45
CA PRO A 57 30.38 28.35 -15.93
C PRO A 57 31.22 27.21 -15.32
N LEU A 58 32.52 27.41 -15.10
CA LEU A 58 33.38 26.41 -14.43
C LEU A 58 33.02 26.21 -12.96
N LYS A 59 32.47 27.19 -12.24
CA LYS A 59 32.04 26.98 -10.84
C LYS A 59 30.88 25.98 -10.74
N ASN A 60 29.96 26.03 -11.70
CA ASN A 60 28.85 25.09 -11.79
C ASN A 60 29.31 23.71 -12.30
N PHE A 61 30.39 23.69 -13.10
CA PHE A 61 30.92 22.47 -13.74
C PHE A 61 32.00 21.73 -12.94
N LYS A 62 32.82 22.46 -12.17
CA LYS A 62 33.94 21.93 -11.35
C LYS A 62 33.45 21.00 -10.23
N LEU A 63 32.27 21.27 -9.68
CA LEU A 63 31.63 20.40 -8.70
C LEU A 63 31.27 19.03 -9.30
N ALA A 64 30.88 18.97 -10.58
CA ALA A 64 30.58 17.74 -11.30
C ALA A 64 31.84 16.96 -11.69
N LEU A 65 32.93 17.64 -12.06
CA LEU A 65 34.24 17.02 -12.34
C LEU A 65 34.89 16.41 -11.08
N ASP A 66 34.81 17.11 -9.94
CA ASP A 66 35.38 16.67 -8.67
C ASP A 66 34.65 15.42 -8.10
N LEU A 67 33.42 15.14 -8.55
CA LEU A 67 32.61 13.99 -8.12
C LEU A 67 32.55 12.85 -9.14
N ALA A 68 32.97 13.09 -10.38
CA ALA A 68 33.08 12.06 -11.41
C ALA A 68 34.41 11.27 -11.38
N SER A 69 35.41 11.79 -10.64
CA SER A 69 36.74 11.18 -10.47
C SER A 69 36.74 9.74 -9.89
N PRO A 70 35.82 9.35 -8.98
CA PRO A 70 35.71 7.95 -8.53
C PRO A 70 34.94 7.06 -9.53
N LEU A 71 33.91 7.60 -10.21
CA LEU A 71 33.01 6.87 -11.11
C LEU A 71 33.63 6.48 -12.45
N ALA A 72 34.68 7.20 -12.89
CA ALA A 72 35.44 6.84 -14.09
C ALA A 72 36.11 5.45 -14.01
N SER A 73 36.16 4.83 -12.84
CA SER A 73 36.76 3.50 -12.66
C SER A 73 35.80 2.31 -12.85
N ILE A 74 34.48 2.54 -13.01
CA ILE A 74 33.47 1.47 -12.80
C ILE A 74 32.59 1.14 -14.03
N GLN A 75 32.44 2.04 -15.01
CA GLN A 75 31.78 1.72 -16.29
C GLN A 75 32.51 2.34 -17.50
N PRO A 76 32.78 1.59 -18.58
CA PRO A 76 33.50 2.10 -19.76
C PRO A 76 32.82 3.32 -20.41
N ALA A 77 31.49 3.36 -20.45
CA ALA A 77 30.73 4.47 -21.02
C ALA A 77 30.76 5.74 -20.13
N ALA A 78 30.66 5.58 -18.81
CA ALA A 78 30.74 6.68 -17.84
C ALA A 78 32.15 7.26 -17.75
N SER A 79 33.19 6.42 -17.77
CA SER A 79 34.60 6.84 -17.88
C SER A 79 34.86 7.68 -19.12
N THR A 80 34.23 7.33 -20.24
CA THR A 80 34.43 8.02 -21.51
C THR A 80 33.67 9.34 -21.55
N ALA A 81 32.43 9.40 -21.06
CA ALA A 81 31.67 10.66 -20.96
C ALA A 81 32.33 11.68 -20.01
N VAL A 82 32.79 11.23 -18.84
CA VAL A 82 33.54 12.05 -17.88
C VAL A 82 34.89 12.48 -18.44
N GLY A 83 35.58 11.59 -19.15
CA GLY A 83 36.83 11.90 -19.84
C GLY A 83 36.67 12.92 -20.97
N ILE A 84 35.60 12.80 -21.76
CA ILE A 84 35.23 13.76 -22.82
C ILE A 84 34.94 15.12 -22.20
N VAL A 85 34.08 15.17 -21.19
CA VAL A 85 33.66 16.41 -20.52
C VAL A 85 34.83 17.12 -19.82
N SER A 86 35.71 16.36 -19.16
CA SER A 86 36.92 16.86 -18.50
C SER A 86 37.95 17.40 -19.50
N CYS A 87 38.18 16.69 -20.61
CA CYS A 87 39.05 17.15 -21.68
C CYS A 87 38.48 18.38 -22.40
N VAL A 88 37.17 18.39 -22.70
CA VAL A 88 36.48 19.54 -23.31
C VAL A 88 36.68 20.77 -22.44
N THR A 89 36.58 20.61 -21.12
CA THR A 89 36.74 21.70 -20.14
C THR A 89 38.20 22.18 -20.03
N ALA A 90 39.17 21.26 -19.98
CA ALA A 90 40.59 21.60 -19.94
C ALA A 90 41.04 22.39 -21.18
N ILE A 91 40.51 22.00 -22.34
CA ILE A 91 40.84 22.60 -23.64
C ILE A 91 40.10 23.92 -23.84
N ALA A 92 38.85 23.99 -23.38
CA ALA A 92 38.08 25.22 -23.27
C ALA A 92 38.83 26.30 -22.48
N ILE A 93 39.43 25.92 -21.35
CA ILE A 93 40.27 26.80 -20.54
C ILE A 93 41.49 27.28 -21.33
N GLY A 94 42.21 26.37 -21.99
CA GLY A 94 43.37 26.72 -22.81
C GLY A 94 43.05 27.69 -23.95
N ILE A 95 41.99 27.42 -24.72
CA ILE A 95 41.59 28.22 -25.88
C ILE A 95 41.07 29.60 -25.45
N CYS A 96 40.20 29.68 -24.44
CA CYS A 96 39.66 30.94 -23.94
C CYS A 96 40.74 31.81 -23.25
N GLY A 97 41.80 31.18 -22.77
CA GLY A 97 42.99 31.85 -22.28
C GLY A 97 43.83 32.49 -23.39
N ALA A 98 43.89 31.84 -24.55
CA ALA A 98 44.73 32.22 -25.68
C ALA A 98 44.06 33.25 -26.59
N GLU A 99 42.76 33.10 -26.89
CA GLU A 99 42.03 33.94 -27.82
C GLU A 99 40.58 34.21 -27.35
N ASP A 100 40.19 35.49 -27.26
CA ASP A 100 38.88 35.89 -26.72
C ASP A 100 37.69 35.56 -27.63
N SER A 101 37.93 35.41 -28.93
CA SER A 101 36.90 35.19 -29.97
C SER A 101 36.10 33.90 -29.77
N PHE A 102 36.67 32.88 -29.13
CA PHE A 102 36.03 31.57 -28.91
C PHE A 102 35.28 31.45 -27.59
N LYS A 103 35.44 32.44 -26.70
CA LYS A 103 34.88 32.40 -25.34
C LYS A 103 33.37 32.16 -25.34
N SER A 104 32.63 32.91 -26.16
CA SER A 104 31.16 32.81 -26.22
C SER A 104 30.69 31.45 -26.73
N GLY A 105 31.35 30.90 -27.76
CA GLY A 105 30.99 29.60 -28.33
C GLY A 105 31.17 28.46 -27.33
N ILE A 106 32.29 28.44 -26.62
CA ILE A 106 32.59 27.40 -25.62
C ILE A 106 31.68 27.50 -24.38
N ILE A 107 31.36 28.71 -23.92
CA ILE A 107 30.35 28.90 -22.86
C ILE A 107 29.00 28.33 -23.31
N SER A 108 28.61 28.57 -24.57
CA SER A 108 27.35 28.05 -25.11
C SER A 108 27.28 26.53 -25.15
N VAL A 109 28.40 25.84 -25.43
CA VAL A 109 28.48 24.38 -25.37
C VAL A 109 28.27 23.89 -23.93
N LEU A 110 29.02 24.44 -22.97
CA LEU A 110 28.98 24.02 -21.56
C LEU A 110 27.60 24.26 -20.92
N GLU A 111 26.92 25.35 -21.27
CA GLU A 111 25.56 25.66 -20.76
C GLU A 111 24.46 24.76 -21.34
N ARG A 112 24.70 24.09 -22.48
CA ARG A 112 23.70 23.26 -23.17
C ARG A 112 23.81 21.77 -22.87
N ILE A 113 24.91 21.30 -22.27
CA ILE A 113 25.09 19.89 -21.87
C ILE A 113 23.95 19.35 -20.96
N PRO A 114 23.38 20.11 -20.01
CA PRO A 114 22.28 19.63 -19.16
C PRO A 114 21.01 19.22 -19.91
N ILE A 115 20.86 19.61 -21.19
CA ILE A 115 19.71 19.21 -22.01
C ILE A 115 19.60 17.69 -22.25
N ILE A 116 20.71 16.99 -22.01
CA ILE A 116 20.81 15.53 -22.01
C ILE A 116 20.10 14.94 -20.78
N ASP A 117 19.63 15.71 -19.79
CA ASP A 117 18.73 15.19 -18.74
C ASP A 117 17.27 15.34 -19.12
N ASP A 118 16.95 16.41 -19.85
CA ASP A 118 15.57 16.79 -20.17
C ASP A 118 14.88 15.70 -21.01
N CYS A 119 15.61 14.85 -21.74
CA CYS A 119 14.97 13.73 -22.45
C CYS A 119 14.51 12.57 -21.55
N ASP A 120 14.87 12.51 -20.26
CA ASP A 120 14.39 11.45 -19.35
C ASP A 120 12.95 11.68 -18.87
N THR A 121 12.46 12.91 -18.97
CA THR A 121 11.05 13.21 -18.69
C THR A 121 10.08 12.57 -19.68
N LEU A 122 10.59 12.07 -20.82
CA LEU A 122 9.83 11.56 -21.97
C LEU A 122 10.20 10.08 -22.20
N GLY A 123 9.43 9.15 -21.64
CA GLY A 123 9.76 7.72 -21.63
C GLY A 123 9.86 7.05 -23.02
N GLN A 124 10.35 5.79 -23.05
CA GLN A 124 10.70 5.04 -24.28
C GLN A 124 9.64 5.01 -25.40
N LYS A 125 8.34 5.03 -25.10
CA LYS A 125 7.27 5.05 -26.12
C LYS A 125 7.20 6.36 -26.92
N VAL A 126 7.54 7.48 -26.28
CA VAL A 126 7.49 8.83 -26.88
C VAL A 126 8.66 9.02 -27.86
N ASP A 127 9.78 8.36 -27.59
CA ASP A 127 10.98 8.39 -28.41
C ASP A 127 10.81 7.72 -29.78
N THR A 128 10.11 6.57 -29.82
CA THR A 128 9.80 5.86 -31.08
C THR A 128 9.00 6.68 -32.08
N GLU A 129 8.21 7.66 -31.61
CA GLU A 129 7.36 8.51 -32.46
C GLU A 129 7.98 9.87 -32.74
N ASN A 130 8.76 10.43 -31.82
CA ASN A 130 9.28 11.80 -31.90
C ASN A 130 10.78 11.91 -32.27
N GLY A 131 11.49 10.79 -32.35
CA GLY A 131 12.87 10.75 -32.85
C GLY A 131 13.89 11.42 -31.93
N ILE A 132 13.68 11.40 -30.61
CA ILE A 132 14.56 12.01 -29.61
C ILE A 132 15.94 11.34 -29.63
N HIS A 133 15.98 10.01 -29.67
CA HIS A 133 17.19 9.20 -29.85
C HIS A 133 17.94 9.59 -31.12
N ARG A 134 17.22 9.80 -32.23
CA ARG A 134 17.80 10.25 -33.50
C ARG A 134 18.35 11.68 -33.43
N ALA A 135 17.74 12.56 -32.64
CA ALA A 135 18.23 13.92 -32.39
C ALA A 135 19.42 13.95 -31.42
N LEU A 136 19.50 12.94 -30.54
CA LEU A 136 20.54 12.80 -29.52
C LEU A 136 21.86 12.21 -30.06
N VAL A 137 21.79 11.31 -31.04
CA VAL A 137 22.97 10.70 -31.69
C VAL A 137 23.93 11.78 -32.26
N PRO A 138 23.48 12.80 -33.03
CA PRO A 138 24.34 13.89 -33.51
C PRO A 138 24.99 14.71 -32.39
N VAL A 139 24.29 14.95 -31.28
CA VAL A 139 24.83 15.68 -30.12
C VAL A 139 26.01 14.93 -29.51
N TYR A 140 25.87 13.60 -29.35
CA TYR A 140 27.00 12.76 -28.91
C TYR A 140 28.13 12.72 -29.95
N LYS A 141 27.80 12.67 -31.24
CA LYS A 141 28.77 12.68 -32.34
C LYS A 141 29.62 13.96 -32.34
N ASP A 142 29.02 15.11 -32.09
CA ASP A 142 29.74 16.39 -32.02
C ASP A 142 30.64 16.47 -30.79
N LEU A 143 30.19 15.97 -29.63
CA LEU A 143 31.03 15.88 -28.43
C LEU A 143 32.24 14.98 -28.65
N LEU A 144 32.05 13.84 -29.33
CA LEU A 144 33.12 12.92 -29.69
C LEU A 144 34.07 13.51 -30.74
N ASN A 145 33.56 14.21 -31.76
CA ASN A 145 34.37 14.91 -32.75
C ASN A 145 35.19 16.05 -32.13
N PHE A 146 34.58 16.79 -31.20
CA PHE A 146 35.28 17.80 -30.41
C PHE A 146 36.44 17.17 -29.65
N TYR A 147 36.20 16.03 -29.00
CA TYR A 147 37.21 15.27 -28.24
C TYR A 147 38.36 14.75 -29.12
N VAL A 148 38.05 14.20 -30.29
CA VAL A 148 39.05 13.65 -31.22
C VAL A 148 39.90 14.77 -31.83
N ALA A 149 39.27 15.86 -32.27
CA ALA A 149 39.97 17.04 -32.79
C ALA A 149 40.91 17.63 -31.74
N ALA A 150 40.43 17.73 -30.50
CA ALA A 150 41.22 18.11 -29.33
C ALA A 150 42.45 17.21 -29.11
N HIS A 151 42.23 15.89 -29.04
CA HIS A 151 43.27 14.91 -28.75
C HIS A 151 44.39 14.90 -29.80
N HIS A 152 44.03 14.89 -31.09
CA HIS A 152 44.99 14.91 -32.20
C HIS A 152 45.86 16.19 -32.19
N ILE A 153 45.32 17.30 -31.72
CA ILE A 153 46.05 18.58 -31.67
C ILE A 153 47.04 18.61 -30.50
N LEU A 154 46.67 18.03 -29.36
CA LEU A 154 47.46 18.09 -28.12
C LEU A 154 48.61 17.07 -28.06
N THR A 155 48.60 16.09 -28.96
CA THR A 155 49.60 15.01 -29.08
C THR A 155 50.60 15.22 -30.22
N SER A 156 50.50 16.31 -31.00
CA SER A 156 51.39 16.63 -32.13
C SER A 156 52.57 17.51 -31.71
N ASP A 157 53.80 17.10 -32.01
CA ASP A 157 55.04 17.67 -31.44
C ASP A 157 55.67 18.86 -32.21
N ALA A 158 54.88 19.73 -32.88
CA ALA A 158 55.43 20.85 -33.66
C ALA A 158 54.78 22.22 -33.39
N PHE A 159 55.57 23.15 -32.83
CA PHE A 159 55.40 24.62 -32.79
C PHE A 159 54.14 25.17 -32.06
N ARG A 160 54.26 25.28 -30.74
CA ARG A 160 53.25 24.96 -29.70
C ARG A 160 52.20 26.00 -29.26
N LEU A 161 51.86 27.08 -29.98
CA LEU A 161 50.66 27.90 -29.60
C LEU A 161 50.16 28.86 -30.69
N ALA A 162 51.04 29.36 -31.55
CA ALA A 162 50.64 30.30 -32.61
C ALA A 162 49.94 29.61 -33.80
N LEU A 163 50.40 28.43 -34.21
CA LEU A 163 49.76 27.62 -35.25
C LEU A 163 48.49 26.90 -34.74
N ILE A 164 48.40 26.74 -33.42
CA ILE A 164 47.24 26.19 -32.69
C ILE A 164 46.02 27.09 -32.90
N CYS A 165 46.17 28.41 -32.74
CA CYS A 165 45.12 29.39 -33.03
C CYS A 165 44.63 29.32 -34.48
N GLU A 166 45.50 29.13 -35.47
CA GLU A 166 45.10 29.07 -36.88
C GLU A 166 44.29 27.81 -37.24
N LYS A 167 44.74 26.60 -36.84
CA LYS A 167 43.99 25.36 -37.14
C LYS A 167 42.70 25.22 -36.33
N LEU A 168 42.69 25.69 -35.08
CA LEU A 168 41.46 25.74 -34.27
C LEU A 168 40.47 26.76 -34.83
N ARG A 169 40.95 27.86 -35.43
CA ARG A 169 40.10 28.88 -36.05
C ARG A 169 39.28 28.36 -37.22
N ASP A 170 39.75 27.34 -37.92
CA ASP A 170 39.02 26.77 -39.05
C ASP A 170 38.08 25.62 -38.64
N ARG A 171 38.44 24.79 -37.65
CA ARG A 171 37.67 23.59 -37.27
C ARG A 171 36.73 23.77 -36.07
N LEU A 172 37.17 24.49 -35.04
CA LEU A 172 36.43 24.59 -33.77
C LEU A 172 35.14 25.39 -33.86
N PRO A 173 35.08 26.56 -34.56
CA PRO A 173 33.81 27.26 -34.71
C PRO A 173 32.76 26.37 -35.34
N LYS A 174 33.17 25.53 -36.31
CA LYS A 174 32.26 24.64 -37.01
C LYS A 174 31.69 23.56 -36.10
N ILE A 175 32.55 22.89 -35.31
CA ILE A 175 32.11 21.86 -34.34
C ILE A 175 31.21 22.48 -33.24
N VAL A 176 31.56 23.68 -32.77
CA VAL A 176 30.77 24.40 -31.76
C VAL A 176 29.42 24.84 -32.34
N GLU A 177 29.40 25.35 -33.57
CA GLU A 177 28.17 25.72 -34.28
C GLU A 177 27.28 24.50 -34.53
N ASP A 178 27.86 23.38 -34.96
CA ASP A 178 27.15 22.12 -35.18
C ASP A 178 26.57 21.58 -33.87
N PHE A 179 27.35 21.56 -32.77
CA PHE A 179 26.86 21.15 -31.45
C PHE A 179 25.73 22.06 -30.95
N VAL A 180 25.90 23.38 -31.05
CA VAL A 180 24.89 24.37 -30.65
C VAL A 180 23.61 24.17 -31.46
N THR A 181 23.73 23.83 -32.75
CA THR A 181 22.61 23.54 -33.65
C THR A 181 21.92 22.24 -33.28
N HIS A 182 22.66 21.13 -33.12
CA HIS A 182 22.09 19.83 -32.77
C HIS A 182 21.51 19.83 -31.35
N ALA A 183 22.14 20.49 -30.38
CA ALA A 183 21.58 20.67 -29.04
C ALA A 183 20.34 21.57 -29.05
N GLY A 184 20.27 22.56 -29.94
CA GLY A 184 19.07 23.35 -30.18
C GLY A 184 17.93 22.51 -30.77
N LEU A 185 18.24 21.69 -31.79
CA LEU A 185 17.28 20.77 -32.38
C LEU A 185 16.78 19.74 -31.38
N LEU A 186 17.67 19.21 -30.53
CA LEU A 186 17.31 18.32 -29.44
C LEU A 186 16.36 19.03 -28.46
N ARG A 187 16.63 20.29 -28.12
CA ARG A 187 15.71 21.12 -27.31
C ARG A 187 14.34 21.23 -27.92
N ASP A 188 14.28 21.59 -29.20
CA ASP A 188 13.02 21.82 -29.91
C ASP A 188 12.25 20.50 -30.06
N THR A 189 12.96 19.38 -30.22
CA THR A 189 12.39 18.04 -30.28
C THR A 189 11.82 17.62 -28.93
N ILE A 190 12.57 17.83 -27.82
CA ILE A 190 12.07 17.61 -26.46
C ILE A 190 10.87 18.50 -26.18
N GLN A 191 10.92 19.78 -26.55
CA GLN A 191 9.84 20.72 -26.31
C GLN A 191 8.60 20.38 -27.13
N THR A 192 8.78 19.93 -28.37
CA THR A 192 7.69 19.45 -29.24
C THR A 192 7.09 18.15 -28.69
N ALA A 193 7.92 17.16 -28.33
CA ALA A 193 7.47 15.92 -27.71
C ALA A 193 6.77 16.15 -26.37
N THR A 194 7.28 17.08 -25.55
CA THR A 194 6.63 17.52 -24.31
C THR A 194 5.30 18.20 -24.61
N SER A 195 5.24 19.05 -25.63
CA SER A 195 4.01 19.75 -26.01
C SER A 195 2.95 18.80 -26.58
N LEU A 196 3.37 17.79 -27.36
CA LEU A 196 2.51 16.72 -27.85
C LEU A 196 2.02 15.84 -26.70
N LEU A 197 2.89 15.49 -25.76
CA LEU A 197 2.51 14.74 -24.56
C LEU A 197 1.53 15.54 -23.69
N VAL A 198 1.78 16.84 -23.51
CA VAL A 198 0.85 17.75 -22.83
C VAL A 198 -0.45 17.87 -23.60
N ALA A 199 -0.41 17.92 -24.93
CA ALA A 199 -1.61 17.95 -25.78
C ALA A 199 -2.38 16.63 -25.74
N ASP A 200 -1.71 15.48 -25.69
CA ASP A 200 -2.33 14.16 -25.52
C ASP A 200 -2.88 13.96 -24.12
N ILE A 201 -2.20 14.46 -23.08
CA ILE A 201 -2.74 14.54 -21.72
C ILE A 201 -3.95 15.46 -21.71
N GLN A 202 -3.89 16.63 -22.35
CA GLN A 202 -5.02 17.54 -22.48
C GLN A 202 -6.15 16.92 -23.29
N LYS A 203 -5.85 16.14 -24.32
CA LYS A 203 -6.80 15.43 -25.17
C LYS A 203 -7.42 14.25 -24.43
N LEU A 204 -6.67 13.49 -23.63
CA LEU A 204 -7.20 12.45 -22.74
C LEU A 204 -8.02 13.06 -21.60
N LEU A 205 -7.62 14.22 -21.07
CA LEU A 205 -8.42 15.00 -20.12
C LEU A 205 -9.67 15.59 -20.80
N GLN A 206 -9.60 15.94 -22.09
CA GLN A 206 -10.72 16.41 -22.91
C GLN A 206 -11.63 15.28 -23.38
N ASP A 207 -11.11 14.09 -23.64
CA ASP A 207 -11.83 12.87 -24.05
C ASP A 207 -12.47 12.22 -22.82
N ASN A 208 -11.82 12.32 -21.65
CA ASN A 208 -12.47 12.08 -20.37
C ASN A 208 -13.54 13.14 -20.12
N LYS A 209 -13.27 14.43 -20.37
CA LYS A 209 -14.31 15.49 -20.32
C LYS A 209 -15.43 15.29 -21.34
N SER A 210 -15.20 14.67 -22.49
CA SER A 210 -16.21 14.47 -23.54
C SER A 210 -17.06 13.23 -23.25
N LYS A 211 -16.45 12.18 -22.67
CA LYS A 211 -17.18 11.08 -22.01
C LYS A 211 -17.97 11.57 -20.79
N LEU A 212 -17.45 12.54 -20.04
CA LEU A 212 -18.14 13.33 -19.00
C LEU A 212 -19.00 14.49 -19.55
N SER A 213 -19.12 14.66 -20.88
CA SER A 213 -19.94 15.69 -21.52
C SER A 213 -21.18 15.10 -22.20
N MET A 214 -21.21 13.78 -22.42
CA MET A 214 -22.46 13.06 -22.66
C MET A 214 -23.24 12.81 -21.36
N ASP A 215 -22.58 12.92 -20.21
CA ASP A 215 -23.21 12.91 -18.89
C ASP A 215 -23.01 14.28 -18.24
N GLY A 216 -23.97 15.17 -18.47
CA GLY A 216 -23.78 16.61 -18.33
C GLY A 216 -23.38 17.06 -16.92
N ARG A 217 -22.08 17.30 -16.67
CA ARG A 217 -21.56 18.18 -15.61
C ARG A 217 -20.06 18.47 -15.79
N SER A 218 -19.73 19.66 -16.27
CA SER A 218 -18.94 20.63 -15.47
C SER A 218 -18.68 21.94 -16.23
N ARG A 219 -18.92 23.04 -15.52
CA ARG A 219 -18.25 24.34 -15.70
C ARG A 219 -17.39 24.55 -14.47
N LEU A 220 -16.06 24.48 -14.60
CA LEU A 220 -15.10 25.54 -14.22
C LEU A 220 -13.68 25.03 -14.45
N GLY A 221 -12.84 25.88 -15.03
CA GLY A 221 -11.41 25.66 -15.18
C GLY A 221 -10.62 26.64 -14.33
N ASN A 222 -9.44 26.16 -13.89
CA ASN A 222 -8.28 26.89 -13.37
C ASN A 222 -8.35 27.49 -11.95
N ARG A 223 -7.86 26.69 -10.97
CA ARG A 223 -6.82 26.96 -9.94
C ARG A 223 -7.16 26.32 -8.58
N THR A 224 -6.11 25.76 -7.97
CA THR A 224 -6.01 25.07 -6.65
C THR A 224 -6.67 23.69 -6.53
N ASP A 225 -6.29 22.77 -7.40
CA ASP A 225 -6.50 21.32 -7.17
C ASP A 225 -5.42 20.80 -6.21
N VAL A 226 -5.78 20.50 -4.95
CA VAL A 226 -5.01 19.53 -4.16
C VAL A 226 -5.01 18.23 -4.98
N PRO A 227 -3.85 17.67 -5.38
CA PRO A 227 -3.81 16.52 -6.28
C PRO A 227 -4.66 15.39 -5.71
N ARG A 228 -5.64 14.88 -6.48
CA ARG A 228 -6.53 13.76 -6.11
C ARG A 228 -5.81 12.60 -5.40
N VAL A 229 -4.58 12.31 -5.83
CA VAL A 229 -3.66 11.32 -5.23
C VAL A 229 -3.37 11.59 -3.75
N GLN A 230 -3.12 12.84 -3.35
CA GLN A 230 -2.89 13.20 -1.94
C GLN A 230 -4.15 12.99 -1.10
N LYS A 231 -5.33 13.20 -1.66
CA LYS A 231 -6.60 12.90 -0.97
C LYS A 231 -6.77 11.40 -0.72
N LEU A 232 -6.41 10.56 -1.69
CA LEU A 232 -6.51 9.10 -1.59
C LEU A 232 -5.48 8.50 -0.62
N LEU A 233 -4.25 9.00 -0.67
CA LEU A 233 -3.13 8.44 0.11
C LEU A 233 -2.89 9.17 1.45
N GLY A 234 -3.55 10.31 1.70
CA GLY A 234 -3.47 11.10 2.93
C GLY A 234 -2.77 12.46 2.74
N VAL A 235 -3.50 13.55 2.97
CA VAL A 235 -3.11 14.92 2.58
C VAL A 235 -1.89 15.45 3.37
N ASP A 236 -1.74 15.06 4.63
CA ASP A 236 -0.72 15.63 5.52
C ASP A 236 0.52 14.74 5.74
N LYS A 237 0.55 13.54 5.14
CA LYS A 237 1.61 12.56 5.41
C LYS A 237 3.00 13.08 5.03
N ASP A 238 3.10 13.76 3.88
CA ASP A 238 4.35 14.33 3.38
C ASP A 238 4.82 15.53 4.22
N GLU A 239 3.89 16.42 4.61
CA GLU A 239 4.22 17.59 5.42
C GLU A 239 4.71 17.16 6.81
N GLN A 240 3.99 16.25 7.46
CA GLN A 240 4.34 15.74 8.78
C GLN A 240 5.71 15.05 8.79
N ARG A 241 6.02 14.25 7.76
CA ARG A 241 7.35 13.62 7.59
C ARG A 241 8.43 14.69 7.42
N SER A 242 8.20 15.67 6.55
CA SER A 242 9.18 16.69 6.20
C SER A 242 9.48 17.62 7.39
N LYS A 243 8.45 18.02 8.15
CA LYS A 243 8.61 18.79 9.38
C LYS A 243 9.43 18.02 10.42
N PHE A 244 9.11 16.75 10.64
CA PHE A 244 9.86 15.91 11.58
C PHE A 244 11.33 15.75 11.15
N HIS A 245 11.60 15.61 9.85
CA HIS A 245 12.97 15.59 9.33
C HIS A 245 13.72 16.90 9.60
N ALA A 246 13.06 18.05 9.42
CA ALA A 246 13.63 19.37 9.71
C ALA A 246 13.95 19.54 11.21
N ASP A 247 13.06 19.11 12.11
CA ASP A 247 13.30 19.16 13.55
C ASP A 247 14.53 18.32 13.95
N LEU A 248 14.70 17.14 13.34
CA LEU A 248 15.88 16.29 13.55
C LEU A 248 17.17 16.96 13.06
N ARG A 249 17.11 17.71 11.95
CA ARG A 249 18.23 18.47 11.42
C ARG A 249 18.68 19.57 12.39
N ASP A 250 17.74 20.27 13.01
CA ASP A 250 18.02 21.34 14.00
C ASP A 250 18.52 20.81 15.36
N LEU A 251 18.18 19.55 15.67
CA LEU A 251 18.65 18.85 16.87
C LEU A 251 20.07 18.26 16.70
N ARG A 252 20.49 18.00 15.45
CA ARG A 252 21.68 17.20 15.13
C ARG A 252 23.00 17.91 15.45
N ALA A 253 23.88 17.20 16.17
CA ALA A 253 25.31 17.49 16.18
C ALA A 253 25.97 16.81 14.96
N SER A 254 26.08 17.52 13.83
CA SER A 254 26.49 16.94 12.53
C SER A 254 27.85 16.23 12.61
N ASP A 255 28.80 16.81 13.34
CA ASP A 255 30.13 16.26 13.58
C ASP A 255 30.09 14.92 14.34
N ALA A 256 29.08 14.69 15.17
CA ALA A 256 28.88 13.42 15.87
C ALA A 256 28.27 12.33 14.98
N CYS A 257 27.79 12.67 13.78
CA CYS A 257 27.16 11.72 12.84
C CYS A 257 28.10 11.27 11.71
N GLU A 258 29.15 12.04 11.39
CA GLU A 258 30.11 11.79 10.28
C GLU A 258 30.72 10.37 10.25
N TRP A 259 30.79 9.71 11.41
CA TRP A 259 31.36 8.37 11.53
C TRP A 259 30.62 7.33 10.67
N ILE A 260 29.30 7.48 10.46
CA ILE A 260 28.50 6.50 9.72
C ILE A 260 28.91 6.44 8.25
N ILE A 261 29.16 7.60 7.63
CA ILE A 261 29.57 7.72 6.23
C ILE A 261 31.02 7.24 6.03
N SER A 262 31.82 7.27 7.11
CA SER A 262 33.18 6.75 7.14
C SER A 262 33.25 5.24 7.42
N ASP A 263 32.14 4.60 7.83
CA ASP A 263 32.11 3.17 8.10
C ASP A 263 32.26 2.38 6.79
N PHE A 264 33.12 1.36 6.81
CA PHE A 264 33.42 0.57 5.61
C PHE A 264 32.18 -0.16 5.09
N LYS A 265 31.26 -0.59 5.96
CA LYS A 265 30.02 -1.29 5.57
C LYS A 265 29.04 -0.34 4.91
N PHE A 266 28.99 0.91 5.36
CA PHE A 266 28.19 1.95 4.71
C PHE A 266 28.70 2.20 3.30
N ARG A 267 30.01 2.37 3.13
CA ARG A 267 30.63 2.55 1.80
C ARG A 267 30.42 1.34 0.90
N GLU A 268 30.59 0.13 1.42
CA GLU A 268 30.32 -1.10 0.67
C GLU A 268 28.87 -1.18 0.18
N TRP A 269 27.91 -0.76 1.00
CA TRP A 269 26.50 -0.68 0.61
C TRP A 269 26.25 0.43 -0.42
N TYR A 270 26.79 1.63 -0.19
CA TYR A 270 26.57 2.80 -1.02
C TYR A 270 27.22 2.66 -2.41
N ASP A 271 28.44 2.13 -2.47
CA ASP A 271 29.22 1.96 -3.70
C ASP A 271 28.86 0.67 -4.48
N SER A 272 28.00 -0.18 -3.92
CA SER A 272 27.59 -1.44 -4.55
C SER A 272 26.87 -1.18 -5.89
N PRO A 273 27.25 -1.87 -6.99
CA PRO A 273 26.57 -1.79 -8.28
C PRO A 273 25.29 -2.65 -8.36
N SER A 274 25.09 -3.52 -7.37
CA SER A 274 23.92 -4.39 -7.23
C SER A 274 23.06 -3.96 -6.06
N SER A 275 21.81 -4.44 -6.05
CA SER A 275 20.89 -4.21 -4.95
C SER A 275 21.45 -4.72 -3.64
N LYS A 276 21.40 -3.89 -2.59
CA LYS A 276 21.91 -4.23 -1.27
C LYS A 276 21.10 -3.57 -0.16
N GLN A 277 21.08 -4.27 0.97
CA GLN A 277 20.41 -3.83 2.18
C GLN A 277 21.43 -3.59 3.30
N LEU A 278 21.31 -2.46 3.99
CA LEU A 278 22.13 -2.09 5.14
C LEU A 278 21.22 -1.84 6.34
N ILE A 279 21.51 -2.49 7.47
CA ILE A 279 20.79 -2.29 8.71
C ILE A 279 21.70 -1.70 9.80
N LEU A 280 21.24 -0.62 10.42
CA LEU A 280 21.85 0.00 11.58
C LEU A 280 21.15 -0.47 12.85
N PHE A 281 21.81 -1.36 13.59
CA PHE A 281 21.37 -1.78 14.92
C PHE A 281 21.92 -0.87 15.99
N GLY A 282 21.06 -0.42 16.89
CA GLY A 282 21.50 0.35 18.05
C GLY A 282 20.50 0.30 19.19
N TYR A 283 21.02 0.44 20.41
CA TYR A 283 20.20 0.42 21.61
C TYR A 283 19.31 1.67 21.70
N MET A 284 18.33 1.59 22.59
CA MET A 284 17.41 2.69 22.84
C MET A 284 18.18 3.95 23.30
N GLY A 285 17.87 5.13 22.74
CA GLY A 285 18.44 6.41 23.19
C GLY A 285 19.87 6.72 22.72
N CYS A 286 20.44 5.90 21.83
CA CYS A 286 21.79 6.12 21.31
C CYS A 286 21.89 7.14 20.17
N GLY A 287 20.77 7.50 19.53
CA GLY A 287 20.73 8.51 18.46
C GLY A 287 20.56 7.96 17.04
N LYS A 288 20.04 6.73 16.87
CA LYS A 288 19.75 6.12 15.56
C LYS A 288 18.99 7.07 14.61
N THR A 289 17.81 7.56 15.02
CA THR A 289 16.96 8.46 14.23
C THR A 289 17.70 9.73 13.76
N VAL A 290 18.53 10.32 14.62
CA VAL A 290 19.36 11.50 14.27
C VAL A 290 20.43 11.15 13.24
N VAL A 291 21.04 9.95 13.36
CA VAL A 291 22.00 9.44 12.37
C VAL A 291 21.32 9.04 11.08
N THR A 292 20.13 8.44 11.09
CA THR A 292 19.34 8.14 9.89
C THR A 292 18.98 9.41 9.13
N ALA A 293 18.58 10.49 9.83
CA ALA A 293 18.39 11.80 9.23
C ALA A 293 19.69 12.36 8.61
N HIS A 294 20.85 12.11 9.22
CA HIS A 294 22.15 12.44 8.62
C HIS A 294 22.45 11.64 7.35
N VAL A 295 22.14 10.33 7.35
CA VAL A 295 22.29 9.48 6.17
C VAL A 295 21.40 9.99 5.03
N ILE A 296 20.13 10.31 5.30
CA ILE A 296 19.21 10.84 4.27
C ILE A 296 19.75 12.13 3.65
N GLU A 297 20.18 13.10 4.47
CA GLU A 297 20.76 14.36 4.00
C GLU A 297 22.03 14.13 3.17
N GLU A 298 22.86 13.16 3.57
CA GLU A 298 24.07 12.82 2.81
C GLU A 298 23.75 12.12 1.49
N LEU A 299 22.73 11.24 1.45
CA LEU A 299 22.26 10.64 0.20
C LEU A 299 21.76 11.73 -0.77
N ILE A 300 20.96 12.68 -0.28
CA ILE A 300 20.48 13.81 -1.06
C ILE A 300 21.66 14.64 -1.56
N ARG A 301 22.60 15.01 -0.68
CA ARG A 301 23.78 15.80 -1.04
C ARG A 301 24.66 15.12 -2.08
N GLN A 302 24.86 13.80 -1.98
CA GLN A 302 25.65 13.07 -2.97
C GLN A 302 24.89 12.86 -4.28
N SER A 303 23.56 12.74 -4.22
CA SER A 303 22.71 12.59 -5.41
C SER A 303 22.69 13.84 -6.30
N GLU A 304 22.84 15.06 -5.73
CA GLU A 304 22.87 16.33 -6.49
C GLU A 304 23.91 16.35 -7.61
N HIS A 305 24.93 15.52 -7.49
CA HIS A 305 26.09 15.48 -8.38
C HIS A 305 26.19 14.18 -9.19
N GLN A 306 25.21 13.27 -9.06
CA GLN A 306 25.11 12.03 -9.82
C GLN A 306 24.19 12.22 -11.02
N PHE A 307 24.58 11.65 -12.16
CA PHE A 307 23.79 11.71 -13.38
C PHE A 307 23.59 10.30 -13.97
N PRO A 308 22.34 9.82 -14.10
CA PRO A 308 21.08 10.45 -13.68
C PRO A 308 20.87 10.48 -12.15
N HIS A 309 20.10 11.45 -11.64
CA HIS A 309 19.77 11.54 -10.20
C HIS A 309 18.99 10.31 -9.72
N PRO A 310 19.42 9.65 -8.61
CA PRO A 310 18.67 8.57 -8.00
C PRO A 310 17.40 9.06 -7.31
N PHE A 311 16.38 8.21 -7.25
CA PHE A 311 15.19 8.42 -6.43
C PHE A 311 15.51 8.13 -4.96
N ILE A 312 15.08 9.00 -4.06
CA ILE A 312 15.29 8.83 -2.62
C ILE A 312 13.95 8.94 -1.91
N CYS A 313 13.52 7.86 -1.29
CA CYS A 313 12.32 7.82 -0.48
C CYS A 313 12.68 7.42 0.95
N TYR A 314 12.08 8.08 1.94
CA TYR A 314 12.34 7.77 3.34
C TYR A 314 11.09 7.80 4.20
N HIS A 315 11.13 7.07 5.32
CA HIS A 315 10.04 7.01 6.28
C HIS A 315 10.57 6.86 7.72
N TYR A 316 9.86 7.48 8.67
CA TYR A 316 10.14 7.39 10.11
C TYR A 316 9.02 6.65 10.82
N CYS A 317 9.27 5.39 11.18
CA CYS A 317 8.29 4.57 11.88
C CYS A 317 8.12 5.05 13.33
N LEU A 318 6.88 4.98 13.83
CA LEU A 318 6.51 5.30 15.22
C LEU A 318 5.48 4.27 15.68
N LYS A 319 5.35 4.07 17.00
CA LYS A 319 4.30 3.25 17.64
C LYS A 319 2.91 3.90 17.57
N ASN A 320 2.48 4.22 16.36
CA ASN A 320 1.17 4.77 16.01
C ASN A 320 0.86 4.35 14.56
N GLU A 321 -0.12 5.00 13.91
CA GLU A 321 -0.47 4.73 12.52
C GLU A 321 0.71 4.75 11.52
N ARG A 322 1.79 5.50 11.81
CA ARG A 322 2.99 5.56 10.95
C ARG A 322 3.83 4.29 10.97
N GLY A 323 3.61 3.42 11.96
CA GLY A 323 4.21 2.10 12.02
C GLY A 323 3.52 1.06 11.14
N THR A 324 2.37 1.38 10.53
CA THR A 324 1.61 0.43 9.71
C THR A 324 2.17 0.31 8.29
N ALA A 325 2.14 -0.90 7.71
CA ALA A 325 2.56 -1.12 6.33
C ALA A 325 1.80 -0.22 5.34
N LEU A 326 0.49 -0.04 5.54
CA LEU A 326 -0.35 0.85 4.75
C LEU A 326 0.19 2.29 4.73
N TYR A 327 0.52 2.85 5.89
CA TYR A 327 1.03 4.21 5.98
C TYR A 327 2.43 4.33 5.36
N VAL A 328 3.31 3.37 5.62
CA VAL A 328 4.67 3.32 5.05
C VAL A 328 4.58 3.30 3.52
N PHE A 329 3.78 2.40 2.93
CA PHE A 329 3.62 2.29 1.48
C PHE A 329 2.99 3.54 0.87
N SER A 330 1.95 4.10 1.50
CA SER A 330 1.36 5.38 1.09
C SER A 330 2.41 6.50 1.03
N SER A 331 3.25 6.60 2.07
CA SER A 331 4.30 7.62 2.18
C SER A 331 5.39 7.44 1.13
N LEU A 332 5.76 6.20 0.80
CA LEU A 332 6.73 5.90 -0.26
C LEU A 332 6.16 6.21 -1.65
N ILE A 333 4.91 5.82 -1.91
CA ILE A 333 4.24 6.11 -3.18
C ILE A 333 4.14 7.62 -3.39
N LEU A 334 3.67 8.39 -2.40
CA LEU A 334 3.60 9.86 -2.51
C LEU A 334 4.92 10.49 -2.93
N GLN A 335 6.05 10.04 -2.33
CA GLN A 335 7.39 10.50 -2.70
C GLN A 335 7.80 10.11 -4.12
N LEU A 336 7.54 8.85 -4.53
CA LEU A 336 7.83 8.39 -5.90
C LEU A 336 7.03 9.19 -6.93
N LEU A 337 5.74 9.41 -6.65
CA LEU A 337 4.84 10.16 -7.51
C LEU A 337 5.26 11.63 -7.64
N ASP A 338 5.77 12.24 -6.56
CA ASP A 338 6.25 13.62 -6.58
C ASP A 338 7.55 13.76 -7.40
N GLN A 339 8.47 12.80 -7.25
CA GLN A 339 9.72 12.77 -7.99
C GLN A 339 9.54 12.41 -9.48
N GLN A 340 8.48 11.68 -9.84
CA GLN A 340 8.21 11.28 -11.23
C GLN A 340 6.75 11.52 -11.66
N ARG A 341 6.53 12.60 -12.42
CA ARG A 341 5.19 13.00 -12.91
C ARG A 341 4.43 11.91 -13.67
N ARG A 342 5.13 11.07 -14.44
CA ARG A 342 4.52 9.99 -15.23
C ARG A 342 3.83 8.94 -14.34
N LEU A 343 4.39 8.64 -13.17
CA LEU A 343 3.80 7.65 -12.27
C LEU A 343 2.44 8.11 -11.74
N LYS A 344 2.16 9.43 -11.69
CA LYS A 344 0.84 9.96 -11.28
C LYS A 344 -0.27 9.46 -12.21
N VAL A 345 -0.02 9.46 -13.52
CA VAL A 345 -0.98 8.98 -14.53
C VAL A 345 -1.18 7.47 -14.43
N GLU A 346 -0.10 6.71 -14.17
CA GLU A 346 -0.20 5.26 -14.01
C GLU A 346 -0.90 4.86 -12.71
N PHE A 347 -0.70 5.64 -11.63
CA PHE A 347 -1.44 5.48 -10.38
C PHE A 347 -2.94 5.65 -10.59
N ASP A 348 -3.37 6.73 -11.27
CA ASP A 348 -4.80 6.98 -11.53
C ASP A 348 -5.44 5.83 -12.35
N LYS A 349 -4.74 5.34 -13.39
CA LYS A 349 -5.23 4.20 -14.19
C LYS A 349 -5.30 2.91 -13.39
N TRP A 350 -4.27 2.63 -12.59
CA TRP A 350 -4.21 1.44 -11.75
C TRP A 350 -5.33 1.47 -10.69
N TYR A 351 -5.55 2.63 -10.07
CA TYR A 351 -6.55 2.82 -9.02
C TYR A 351 -7.96 2.53 -9.54
N GLU A 352 -8.36 3.15 -10.67
CA GLU A 352 -9.71 2.93 -11.21
C GLU A 352 -9.94 1.47 -11.61
N ARG A 353 -8.99 0.84 -12.31
CA ARG A 353 -9.10 -0.57 -12.70
C ARG A 353 -9.21 -1.51 -11.51
N THR A 354 -8.43 -1.26 -10.46
CA THR A 354 -8.42 -2.12 -9.27
C THR A 354 -9.69 -1.93 -8.45
N ARG A 355 -10.20 -0.70 -8.38
CA ARG A 355 -11.48 -0.38 -7.73
C ARG A 355 -12.67 -1.01 -8.46
N GLU A 356 -12.67 -1.03 -9.79
CA GLU A 356 -13.73 -1.69 -10.58
C GLU A 356 -13.74 -3.22 -10.40
N ALA A 357 -12.57 -3.82 -10.15
CA ALA A 357 -12.42 -5.27 -9.97
C ALA A 357 -12.68 -5.78 -8.54
N GLY A 358 -12.76 -4.89 -7.53
CA GLY A 358 -12.83 -5.25 -6.11
C GLY A 358 -13.88 -4.47 -5.32
N ARG A 359 -14.31 -5.00 -4.17
CA ARG A 359 -15.26 -4.31 -3.25
C ARG A 359 -14.59 -3.33 -2.27
N LEU A 360 -13.26 -3.37 -2.13
CA LEU A 360 -12.48 -2.56 -1.17
C LEU A 360 -11.66 -1.50 -1.91
N ASP A 361 -11.46 -0.34 -1.27
CA ASP A 361 -10.65 0.75 -1.81
C ASP A 361 -9.16 0.34 -1.92
N PRO A 362 -8.56 0.35 -3.14
CA PRO A 362 -7.16 -0.01 -3.34
C PRO A 362 -6.17 0.86 -2.53
N ALA A 363 -6.52 2.12 -2.24
CA ALA A 363 -5.68 3.02 -1.46
C ALA A 363 -5.62 2.66 0.04
N GLN A 364 -6.57 1.84 0.52
CA GLN A 364 -6.65 1.37 1.90
C GLN A 364 -6.13 -0.08 2.07
N SER A 365 -5.55 -0.65 1.01
CA SER A 365 -5.02 -2.01 1.00
C SER A 365 -3.48 -1.97 0.91
N SER A 366 -2.80 -2.35 1.99
CA SER A 366 -1.32 -2.43 1.99
C SER A 366 -0.82 -3.40 0.92
N VAL A 367 -1.55 -4.49 0.68
CA VAL A 367 -1.25 -5.48 -0.35
C VAL A 367 -1.30 -4.86 -1.75
N ASP A 368 -2.34 -4.09 -2.06
CA ASP A 368 -2.50 -3.50 -3.40
C ASP A 368 -1.52 -2.34 -3.62
N LEU A 369 -1.29 -1.50 -2.60
CA LEU A 369 -0.22 -0.50 -2.64
C LEU A 369 1.16 -1.14 -2.85
N GLY A 370 1.44 -2.27 -2.18
CA GLY A 370 2.69 -3.01 -2.36
C GLY A 370 2.88 -3.54 -3.78
N LYS A 371 1.81 -4.05 -4.41
CA LYS A 371 1.83 -4.44 -5.84
C LYS A 371 2.11 -3.25 -6.75
N PHE A 372 1.51 -2.10 -6.46
CA PHE A 372 1.76 -0.88 -7.23
C PHE A 372 3.22 -0.41 -7.12
N ILE A 373 3.81 -0.42 -5.91
CA ILE A 373 5.24 -0.11 -5.73
C ILE A 373 6.11 -1.08 -6.53
N SER A 374 5.80 -2.37 -6.50
CA SER A 374 6.53 -3.38 -7.26
C SER A 374 6.50 -3.10 -8.77
N ALA A 375 5.33 -2.77 -9.32
CA ALA A 375 5.19 -2.39 -10.72
C ALA A 375 5.93 -1.09 -11.06
N CYS A 376 5.95 -0.12 -10.13
CA CYS A 376 6.73 1.11 -10.31
C CYS A 376 8.22 0.79 -10.41
N VAL A 377 8.76 0.04 -9.45
CA VAL A 377 10.18 -0.30 -9.35
C VAL A 377 10.69 -1.10 -10.55
N GLU A 378 9.89 -2.01 -11.09
CA GLU A 378 10.21 -2.74 -12.32
C GLU A 378 10.41 -1.82 -13.53
N SER A 379 9.71 -0.68 -13.56
CA SER A 379 9.77 0.30 -14.65
C SER A 379 10.83 1.39 -14.47
N LEU A 380 11.52 1.44 -13.32
CA LEU A 380 12.52 2.46 -13.04
C LEU A 380 13.82 2.24 -13.82
N ASP A 381 14.34 3.32 -14.38
CA ASP A 381 15.58 3.36 -15.15
C ASP A 381 16.74 4.04 -14.39
N ARG A 382 16.54 4.36 -13.10
CA ARG A 382 17.49 5.03 -12.21
C ARG A 382 17.58 4.29 -10.88
N GLU A 383 18.62 4.57 -10.09
CA GLU A 383 18.78 3.96 -8.77
C GLU A 383 17.72 4.47 -7.78
N LEU A 384 17.19 3.58 -6.95
CA LEU A 384 16.20 3.90 -5.91
C LEU A 384 16.78 3.57 -4.52
N PHE A 385 16.83 4.58 -3.66
CA PHE A 385 17.12 4.46 -2.25
C PHE A 385 15.83 4.49 -1.44
N ILE A 386 15.62 3.47 -0.59
CA ILE A 386 14.58 3.48 0.44
C ILE A 386 15.23 3.47 1.82
N VAL A 387 14.89 4.46 2.65
CA VAL A 387 15.39 4.59 4.03
C VAL A 387 14.22 4.45 5.02
N ILE A 388 14.26 3.43 5.88
CA ILE A 388 13.25 3.22 6.92
C ILE A 388 13.90 3.32 8.31
N ASP A 389 13.52 4.34 9.08
CA ASP A 389 13.98 4.51 10.46
C ASP A 389 13.05 3.81 11.45
N ALA A 390 13.65 3.20 12.48
CA ALA A 390 12.97 2.64 13.65
C ALA A 390 11.93 1.55 13.31
N LEU A 391 12.29 0.61 12.42
CA LEU A 391 11.40 -0.49 12.03
C LEU A 391 10.91 -1.33 13.23
N ASP A 392 11.65 -1.35 14.34
CA ASP A 392 11.24 -1.99 15.59
C ASP A 392 10.01 -1.35 16.27
N GLU A 393 9.62 -0.15 15.86
CA GLU A 393 8.43 0.55 16.37
C GLU A 393 7.15 0.17 15.58
N CYS A 394 7.26 -0.59 14.48
CA CYS A 394 6.13 -1.19 13.75
C CYS A 394 5.61 -2.46 14.47
N ASP A 395 4.33 -2.80 14.27
CA ASP A 395 3.81 -4.11 14.71
C ASP A 395 4.38 -5.26 13.87
N SER A 396 4.37 -6.49 14.40
CA SER A 396 4.98 -7.65 13.75
C SER A 396 4.38 -7.97 12.37
N GLY A 397 3.09 -7.72 12.15
CA GLY A 397 2.43 -7.93 10.85
C GLY A 397 2.97 -6.95 9.82
N SER A 398 2.97 -5.66 10.16
CA SER A 398 3.52 -4.59 9.31
C SER A 398 5.02 -4.78 9.03
N GLN A 399 5.82 -5.20 10.02
CA GLN A 399 7.24 -5.52 9.83
C GLN A 399 7.42 -6.58 8.75
N ASN A 400 6.65 -7.67 8.81
CA ASN A 400 6.72 -8.75 7.83
C ASN A 400 6.32 -8.29 6.42
N GLU A 401 5.23 -7.53 6.29
CA GLU A 401 4.78 -7.00 5.00
C GLU A 401 5.81 -6.06 4.36
N ILE A 402 6.36 -5.12 5.16
CA ILE A 402 7.38 -4.17 4.69
C ILE A 402 8.63 -4.91 4.24
N LEU A 403 9.13 -5.85 5.06
CA LEU A 403 10.34 -6.61 4.74
C LEU A 403 10.14 -7.55 3.55
N ALA A 404 8.96 -8.18 3.41
CA ALA A 404 8.61 -8.99 2.27
C ALA A 404 8.63 -8.18 0.96
N LEU A 405 8.05 -6.98 0.97
CA LEU A 405 8.10 -6.06 -0.17
C LEU A 405 9.54 -5.65 -0.48
N LEU A 406 10.31 -5.15 0.49
CA LEU A 406 11.70 -4.74 0.24
C LEU A 406 12.57 -5.89 -0.29
N GLY A 407 12.32 -7.11 0.20
CA GLY A 407 12.96 -8.33 -0.30
C GLY A 407 12.57 -8.69 -1.73
N SER A 408 11.29 -8.54 -2.11
CA SER A 408 10.84 -8.79 -3.49
C SER A 408 11.44 -7.76 -4.46
N LEU A 409 11.43 -6.48 -4.08
CA LEU A 409 12.02 -5.38 -4.87
C LEU A 409 13.52 -5.59 -5.11
N SER A 410 14.25 -6.05 -4.08
CA SER A 410 15.69 -6.34 -4.19
C SER A 410 16.02 -7.45 -5.19
N LYS A 411 15.07 -8.36 -5.45
CA LYS A 411 15.22 -9.45 -6.43
C LYS A 411 14.80 -9.03 -7.84
N GLN A 412 13.88 -8.08 -7.97
CA GLN A 412 13.35 -7.61 -9.25
C GLN A 412 14.33 -6.70 -10.01
N THR A 413 15.07 -5.85 -9.30
CA THR A 413 16.01 -4.90 -9.90
C THR A 413 17.38 -4.97 -9.21
N GLN A 414 18.43 -4.60 -9.94
CA GLN A 414 19.79 -4.46 -9.42
C GLN A 414 20.11 -3.03 -8.95
N ARG A 415 19.18 -2.09 -9.12
CA ARG A 415 19.36 -0.66 -8.83
C ARG A 415 18.61 -0.21 -7.57
N PHE A 416 18.51 -1.09 -6.57
CA PHE A 416 17.69 -0.85 -5.38
C PHE A 416 18.51 -0.97 -4.09
N LYS A 417 18.58 0.12 -3.33
CA LYS A 417 19.36 0.20 -2.10
C LYS A 417 18.47 0.52 -0.92
N VAL A 418 18.56 -0.29 0.12
CA VAL A 418 17.74 -0.14 1.32
C VAL A 418 18.61 0.16 2.54
N PHE A 419 18.25 1.20 3.30
CA PHE A 419 18.79 1.47 4.62
C PHE A 419 17.70 1.30 5.68
N ILE A 420 17.93 0.47 6.69
CA ILE A 420 16.99 0.25 7.79
C ILE A 420 17.68 0.60 9.11
N SER A 421 16.98 1.30 9.99
CA SER A 421 17.40 1.49 11.38
C SER A 421 16.49 0.68 12.31
N SER A 422 17.07 -0.03 13.27
CA SER A 422 16.29 -0.87 14.19
C SER A 422 17.03 -1.16 15.50
N ARG A 423 16.33 -1.70 16.50
CA ARG A 423 16.95 -2.31 17.69
C ARG A 423 17.28 -3.77 17.41
N PRO A 424 18.34 -4.33 18.05
CA PRO A 424 18.60 -5.77 18.00
C PRO A 424 17.59 -6.50 18.89
N GLN A 425 16.36 -6.74 18.40
CA GLN A 425 15.29 -7.44 19.13
C GLN A 425 14.57 -8.47 18.22
N ASN A 426 14.06 -9.54 18.86
CA ASN A 426 13.09 -10.55 18.40
C ASN A 426 12.99 -10.82 16.87
N GLY A 427 14.07 -11.32 16.25
CA GLY A 427 13.96 -11.96 14.93
C GLY A 427 14.05 -11.04 13.70
N ILE A 428 14.23 -9.72 13.86
CA ILE A 428 14.49 -8.83 12.71
C ILE A 428 15.76 -9.26 11.94
N GLU A 429 16.78 -9.76 12.66
CA GLU A 429 17.98 -10.35 12.06
C GLU A 429 17.66 -11.63 11.25
N ASP A 430 16.70 -12.44 11.71
CA ASP A 430 16.28 -13.67 11.02
C ASP A 430 15.46 -13.37 9.76
N LEU A 431 14.73 -12.24 9.76
CA LEU A 431 13.95 -11.76 8.61
C LEU A 431 14.81 -11.10 7.53
N LEU A 432 16.08 -10.78 7.83
CA LEU A 432 17.02 -10.08 6.95
C LEU A 432 18.39 -10.79 6.85
N PRO A 433 18.44 -12.07 6.45
CA PRO A 433 19.67 -12.86 6.48
C PRO A 433 20.76 -12.35 5.52
N GLU A 434 20.38 -11.64 4.46
CA GLU A 434 21.28 -11.12 3.43
C GLU A 434 21.73 -9.66 3.69
N ALA A 435 21.19 -9.00 4.73
CA ALA A 435 21.48 -7.60 5.00
C ALA A 435 22.85 -7.39 5.68
N THR A 436 23.57 -6.37 5.26
CA THR A 436 24.81 -5.96 5.93
C THR A 436 24.46 -5.22 7.22
N ALA A 437 25.02 -5.63 8.37
CA ALA A 437 24.67 -5.04 9.67
C ALA A 437 25.79 -4.16 10.26
N ILE A 438 25.48 -2.89 10.53
CA ILE A 438 26.29 -1.99 11.38
C ILE A 438 25.72 -2.04 12.79
N ARG A 439 26.55 -2.39 13.79
CA ARG A 439 26.14 -2.43 15.20
C ARG A 439 26.72 -1.22 15.93
N TRP A 440 25.83 -0.40 16.48
CA TRP A 440 26.18 0.78 17.25
C TRP A 440 26.98 0.41 18.49
N SER A 441 28.14 1.04 18.65
CA SER A 441 29.00 0.92 19.83
C SER A 441 29.15 2.26 20.56
N PRO A 442 29.25 2.25 21.91
CA PRO A 442 29.60 3.44 22.68
C PRO A 442 30.93 4.04 22.21
N SER A 443 30.98 5.37 22.04
CA SER A 443 32.21 6.07 21.64
C SER A 443 32.35 7.37 22.41
N ARG A 444 33.40 7.46 23.25
CA ARG A 444 33.70 8.66 24.03
C ARG A 444 33.91 9.90 23.16
N GLN A 445 34.50 9.73 21.98
CA GLN A 445 34.74 10.82 21.04
C GLN A 445 33.42 11.37 20.48
N ARG A 446 32.48 10.47 20.15
CA ARG A 446 31.14 10.82 19.68
C ARG A 446 30.33 11.47 20.79
N ASP A 447 30.33 10.87 21.97
CA ASP A 447 29.64 11.37 23.15
C ASP A 447 30.13 12.79 23.50
N ALA A 448 31.44 13.04 23.41
CA ALA A 448 31.99 14.37 23.65
C ALA A 448 31.49 15.43 22.68
N LYS A 449 31.36 15.09 21.39
CA LYS A 449 30.77 16.00 20.38
C LYS A 449 29.30 16.30 20.72
N ILE A 450 28.51 15.28 21.07
CA ILE A 450 27.09 15.42 21.46
C ILE A 450 26.94 16.30 22.71
N VAL A 451 27.72 16.01 23.76
CA VAL A 451 27.70 16.76 25.02
C VAL A 451 28.07 18.21 24.78
N LYS A 452 29.18 18.46 24.07
CA LYS A 452 29.66 19.82 23.77
C LYS A 452 28.59 20.63 23.04
N HIS A 453 27.99 20.06 22.00
CA HIS A 453 26.92 20.71 21.23
C HIS A 453 25.73 21.08 22.13
N ARG A 454 25.27 20.15 22.99
CA ARG A 454 24.15 20.41 23.90
C ARG A 454 24.48 21.42 25.01
N VAL A 455 25.69 21.38 25.58
CA VAL A 455 26.13 22.36 26.59
C VAL A 455 26.16 23.76 25.98
N GLN A 456 26.67 23.90 24.76
CA GLN A 456 26.70 25.19 24.06
C GLN A 456 25.29 25.72 23.74
N LYS A 457 24.35 24.84 23.39
CA LYS A 457 22.97 25.23 23.07
C LYS A 457 22.15 25.56 24.33
N SER A 458 22.13 24.67 25.32
CA SER A 458 21.22 24.76 26.49
C SER A 458 21.82 25.45 27.71
N LEU A 459 23.16 25.47 27.84
CA LEU A 459 23.86 26.02 29.02
C LEU A 459 24.78 27.21 28.64
N SER A 460 24.45 27.93 27.57
CA SER A 460 25.21 29.07 27.06
C SER A 460 25.43 30.18 28.11
N GLY A 461 24.49 30.35 29.04
CA GLY A 461 24.57 31.34 30.14
C GLY A 461 25.47 30.96 31.31
N LEU A 462 26.15 29.81 31.28
CA LEU A 462 27.11 29.40 32.32
C LEU A 462 28.53 29.88 32.00
N SER A 463 29.38 30.02 33.02
CA SER A 463 30.80 30.36 32.81
C SER A 463 31.54 29.28 32.02
N ALA A 464 32.55 29.65 31.24
CA ALA A 464 33.34 28.73 30.44
C ALA A 464 33.93 27.56 31.25
N ASN A 465 34.37 27.82 32.49
CA ASN A 465 34.90 26.79 33.39
C ASN A 465 33.83 25.75 33.79
N VAL A 466 32.58 26.18 34.00
CA VAL A 466 31.46 25.29 34.33
C VAL A 466 31.06 24.48 33.10
N GLN A 467 30.97 25.11 31.92
CA GLN A 467 30.68 24.40 30.67
C GLN A 467 31.73 23.33 30.35
N LEU A 468 33.02 23.65 30.58
CA LEU A 468 34.13 22.71 30.37
C LEU A 468 34.03 21.53 31.34
N LEU A 469 33.79 21.78 32.64
CA LEU A 469 33.60 20.72 33.63
C LEU A 469 32.44 19.78 33.26
N VAL A 470 31.28 20.34 32.89
CA VAL A 470 30.11 19.56 32.48
C VAL A 470 30.44 18.76 31.22
N THR A 471 31.12 19.38 30.25
CA THR A 471 31.50 18.70 29.01
C THR A 471 32.40 17.51 29.29
N GLU A 472 33.48 17.69 30.05
CA GLU A 472 34.42 16.60 30.37
C GLU A 472 33.76 15.45 31.12
N ARG A 473 33.00 15.75 32.18
CA ARG A 473 32.39 14.73 33.03
C ARG A 473 31.27 13.96 32.32
N LEU A 474 30.37 14.65 31.63
CA LEU A 474 29.28 13.96 30.93
C LEU A 474 29.82 13.15 29.75
N SER A 475 30.89 13.60 29.08
CA SER A 475 31.53 12.81 28.01
C SER A 475 32.10 11.48 28.51
N GLU A 476 32.59 11.43 29.75
CA GLU A 476 33.08 10.19 30.38
C GLU A 476 31.94 9.25 30.79
N MET A 477 30.83 9.82 31.24
CA MET A 477 29.73 9.08 31.84
C MET A 477 28.67 8.63 30.83
N ALA A 478 28.54 9.31 29.68
CA ALA A 478 27.45 9.12 28.71
C ALA A 478 27.31 7.67 28.19
N ARG A 479 28.43 6.95 27.98
CA ARG A 479 28.47 5.56 27.52
C ARG A 479 27.52 5.28 26.35
N GLY A 480 27.46 6.19 25.37
CA GLY A 480 26.61 6.08 24.19
C GLY A 480 25.13 6.41 24.39
N SER A 481 24.72 6.94 25.55
CA SER A 481 23.34 7.34 25.84
C SER A 481 23.14 8.84 25.64
N ALA A 482 22.73 9.22 24.43
CA ALA A 482 22.44 10.61 24.10
C ALA A 482 21.23 11.16 24.87
N ILE A 483 20.25 10.29 25.19
CA ILE A 483 19.09 10.65 26.01
C ILE A 483 19.50 10.98 27.45
N TRP A 484 20.41 10.20 28.05
CA TRP A 484 20.92 10.47 29.39
C TRP A 484 21.62 11.84 29.45
N VAL A 485 22.48 12.12 28.45
CA VAL A 485 23.15 13.43 28.33
C VAL A 485 22.12 14.57 28.27
N LYS A 486 21.07 14.42 27.47
CA LYS A 486 19.98 15.40 27.38
C LYS A 486 19.33 15.63 28.76
N LEU A 487 18.84 14.57 29.40
CA LEU A 487 18.13 14.68 30.68
C LEU A 487 19.01 15.28 31.79
N THR A 488 20.29 14.91 31.85
CA THR A 488 21.20 15.49 32.84
C THR A 488 21.43 16.98 32.61
N ILE A 489 21.59 17.41 31.35
CA ILE A 489 21.71 18.84 31.01
C ILE A 489 20.41 19.60 31.32
N ASP A 490 19.26 19.02 31.02
CA ASP A 490 17.96 19.61 31.33
C ASP A 490 17.76 19.73 32.85
N LEU A 491 18.19 18.74 33.64
CA LEU A 491 18.18 18.82 35.11
C LEU A 491 19.09 19.94 35.64
N ILE A 492 20.29 20.11 35.07
CA ILE A 492 21.20 21.22 35.42
C ILE A 492 20.52 22.56 35.17
N TYR A 493 19.92 22.72 33.99
CA TYR A 493 19.21 23.93 33.59
C TYR A 493 18.04 24.21 34.54
N THR A 494 17.17 23.22 34.77
CA THR A 494 15.97 23.35 35.60
C THR A 494 16.32 23.55 37.08
N ARG A 495 17.42 22.98 37.59
CA ARG A 495 17.92 23.24 38.95
C ARG A 495 18.68 24.56 39.06
N ARG A 496 18.89 25.27 37.94
CA ARG A 496 19.61 26.56 37.87
C ARG A 496 20.99 26.48 38.53
N ILE A 497 21.69 25.35 38.34
CA ILE A 497 23.01 25.12 38.94
C ILE A 497 24.04 25.93 38.16
N LYS A 498 24.51 27.04 38.74
CA LYS A 498 25.46 27.95 38.07
C LYS A 498 26.87 27.91 38.63
N ALA A 499 27.04 27.61 39.92
CA ALA A 499 28.33 27.67 40.60
C ALA A 499 29.12 26.36 40.47
N MET A 500 30.45 26.46 40.42
CA MET A 500 31.37 25.33 40.22
C MET A 500 31.23 24.23 41.29
N GLY A 501 31.18 24.60 42.57
CA GLY A 501 31.08 23.64 43.69
C GLY A 501 29.79 22.81 43.62
N PRO A 502 28.60 23.45 43.59
CA PRO A 502 27.32 22.74 43.40
C PRO A 502 27.26 21.91 42.12
N MET A 503 27.84 22.39 41.01
CA MET A 503 27.90 21.62 39.77
C MET A 503 28.71 20.33 39.92
N ARG A 504 29.89 20.41 40.55
CA ARG A 504 30.72 19.23 40.82
C ARG A 504 29.98 18.21 41.68
N ASN A 505 29.36 18.67 42.76
CA ASN A 505 28.59 17.80 43.65
C ASN A 505 27.41 17.13 42.93
N PHE A 506 26.69 17.86 42.07
CA PHE A 506 25.61 17.31 41.26
C PHE A 506 26.11 16.21 40.31
N LEU A 507 27.19 16.47 39.57
CA LEU A 507 27.75 15.52 38.62
C LEU A 507 28.29 14.25 39.31
N GLU A 508 28.83 14.36 40.52
CA GLU A 508 29.32 13.22 41.32
C GLU A 508 28.20 12.27 41.78
N HIS A 509 26.99 12.80 42.02
CA HIS A 509 25.83 12.03 42.48
C HIS A 509 24.82 11.72 41.35
N THR A 510 25.14 12.09 40.11
CA THR A 510 24.23 11.85 38.98
C THR A 510 24.16 10.34 38.68
N PRO A 511 22.96 9.74 38.58
CA PRO A 511 22.77 8.34 38.20
C PRO A 511 23.47 7.98 36.89
N SER A 512 23.91 6.73 36.77
CA SER A 512 24.53 6.24 35.53
C SER A 512 23.51 6.10 34.39
N PRO A 513 23.92 6.03 33.11
CA PRO A 513 23.00 5.77 32.00
C PRO A 513 22.16 4.49 32.13
N ALA A 514 22.68 3.47 32.85
CA ALA A 514 21.95 2.24 33.14
C ALA A 514 20.78 2.44 34.13
N GLU A 515 20.74 3.58 34.81
CA GLU A 515 19.73 3.97 35.79
C GLU A 515 18.93 5.18 35.29
N LEU A 516 18.73 5.28 33.97
CA LEU A 516 17.99 6.37 33.31
C LEU A 516 16.63 6.65 33.96
N TRP A 517 15.94 5.61 34.45
CA TRP A 517 14.66 5.72 35.16
C TRP A 517 14.74 6.58 36.43
N LYS A 518 15.90 6.62 37.12
CA LYS A 518 16.09 7.50 38.28
C LYS A 518 16.06 8.97 37.89
N LEU A 519 16.59 9.31 36.71
CA LEU A 519 16.52 10.69 36.19
C LEU A 519 15.08 11.08 35.87
N TYR A 520 14.29 10.16 35.29
CA TYR A 520 12.87 10.40 35.07
C TYR A 520 12.09 10.53 36.38
N ALA A 521 12.38 9.71 37.39
CA ALA A 521 11.79 9.83 38.73
C ALA A 521 12.13 11.17 39.40
N GLU A 522 13.38 11.62 39.30
CA GLU A 522 13.80 12.93 39.81
C GLU A 522 13.11 14.10 39.09
N LEU A 523 12.93 13.99 37.77
CA LEU A 523 12.17 14.97 37.00
C LEU A 523 10.70 14.98 37.41
N PHE A 524 10.09 13.80 37.60
CA PHE A 524 8.69 13.65 38.01
C PHE A 524 8.44 14.31 39.35
N ASN A 525 9.18 13.92 40.40
CA ASN A 525 9.03 14.48 41.75
C ASN A 525 9.22 16.00 41.78
N LYS A 526 10.09 16.52 40.90
CA LYS A 526 10.33 17.95 40.80
C LYS A 526 9.18 18.71 40.15
N GLN A 527 8.57 18.16 39.10
CA GLN A 527 7.43 18.79 38.43
C GLN A 527 6.19 18.75 39.32
N THR A 528 5.98 17.66 40.03
CA THR A 528 4.81 17.51 40.90
C THR A 528 4.97 18.26 42.22
N GLY A 529 6.20 18.48 42.68
CA GLY A 529 6.47 19.19 43.94
C GLY A 529 6.02 18.43 45.19
N GLY A 530 5.68 17.13 45.05
CA GLY A 530 5.07 16.31 46.10
C GLY A 530 3.58 16.61 46.35
N ASP A 531 2.94 17.35 45.45
CA ASP A 531 1.50 17.62 45.49
C ASP A 531 0.72 16.44 44.88
N PRO A 532 -0.19 15.79 45.62
CA PRO A 532 -0.91 14.61 45.14
C PRO A 532 -1.70 14.82 43.84
N ASP A 533 -2.33 15.99 43.68
CA ASP A 533 -3.15 16.30 42.50
C ASP A 533 -2.27 16.42 41.26
N ASN A 534 -1.10 17.08 41.38
CA ASN A 534 -0.11 17.14 40.30
C ASN A 534 0.50 15.76 40.01
N GLU A 535 0.75 14.94 41.03
CA GLU A 535 1.26 13.57 40.84
C GLU A 535 0.27 12.72 40.04
N GLU A 536 -1.02 12.78 40.38
CA GLU A 536 -2.08 12.08 39.65
C GLU A 536 -2.20 12.60 38.21
N LEU A 537 -2.24 13.92 38.00
CA LEU A 537 -2.36 14.53 36.67
C LEU A 537 -1.19 14.15 35.76
N VAL A 538 0.06 14.28 36.23
CA VAL A 538 1.25 13.94 35.43
C VAL A 538 1.30 12.44 35.16
N THR A 539 0.95 11.61 36.14
CA THR A 539 0.87 10.15 35.97
C THR A 539 -0.12 9.80 34.88
N ASN A 540 -1.35 10.30 34.98
CA ASN A 540 -2.42 10.03 34.03
C ASN A 540 -2.09 10.51 32.62
N ALA A 541 -1.47 11.68 32.48
CA ALA A 541 -1.12 12.23 31.18
C ALA A 541 -0.01 11.43 30.48
N LEU A 542 1.04 11.05 31.22
CA LEU A 542 2.11 10.21 30.68
C LEU A 542 1.59 8.82 30.29
N GLU A 543 0.66 8.26 31.06
CA GLU A 543 -0.02 7.00 30.74
C GLU A 543 -0.86 7.09 29.46
N VAL A 544 -1.65 8.15 29.27
CA VAL A 544 -2.42 8.37 28.04
C VAL A 544 -1.48 8.48 26.83
N LEU A 545 -0.43 9.29 26.93
CA LEU A 545 0.54 9.46 25.84
C LEU A 545 1.32 8.18 25.53
N ALA A 546 1.41 7.23 26.47
CA ALA A 546 2.12 5.96 26.27
C ALA A 546 1.31 4.91 25.48
N VAL A 547 -0.02 5.08 25.36
CA VAL A 547 -0.91 4.16 24.65
C VAL A 547 -1.76 4.82 23.55
N ALA A 548 -1.65 6.14 23.37
CA ALA A 548 -2.40 6.86 22.35
C ALA A 548 -2.10 6.34 20.92
N ARG A 549 -3.14 6.18 20.09
CA ARG A 549 -3.04 5.65 18.71
C ARG A 549 -2.51 6.65 17.70
N ARG A 550 -2.51 7.93 18.04
CA ARG A 550 -1.89 9.03 17.29
C ARG A 550 -1.40 10.11 18.25
N ASP A 551 -0.59 11.02 17.72
CA ASP A 551 -0.20 12.22 18.46
C ASP A 551 -1.45 13.01 18.85
N LEU A 552 -1.50 13.42 20.11
CA LEU A 552 -2.57 14.27 20.64
C LEU A 552 -2.24 15.74 20.45
N SER A 553 -3.24 16.60 20.43
CA SER A 553 -3.06 18.03 20.71
C SER A 553 -2.97 18.27 22.22
N MET A 554 -2.38 19.40 22.63
CA MET A 554 -2.35 19.75 24.05
C MET A 554 -3.76 19.97 24.58
N LEU A 555 -4.66 20.46 23.74
CA LEU A 555 -6.07 20.58 24.07
C LEU A 555 -6.71 19.20 24.27
N GLU A 556 -6.57 18.27 23.31
CA GLU A 556 -7.07 16.89 23.43
C GLU A 556 -6.61 16.21 24.73
N LEU A 557 -5.33 16.35 25.07
CA LEU A 557 -4.78 15.80 26.32
C LEU A 557 -5.39 16.47 27.56
N ALA A 558 -5.57 17.78 27.56
CA ALA A 558 -6.18 18.50 28.68
C ALA A 558 -7.64 18.10 28.91
N TRP A 559 -8.42 17.93 27.85
CA TRP A 559 -9.80 17.40 27.92
C TRP A 559 -9.83 15.98 28.48
N ALA A 560 -8.91 15.11 28.05
CA ALA A 560 -8.80 13.76 28.62
C ALA A 560 -8.44 13.81 30.12
N MET A 561 -7.55 14.72 30.54
CA MET A 561 -7.18 14.86 31.96
C MET A 561 -8.33 15.37 32.81
N ALA A 562 -9.08 16.37 32.34
CA ALA A 562 -10.26 16.90 33.02
C ALA A 562 -11.30 15.79 33.32
N LEU A 563 -11.46 14.84 32.41
CA LEU A 563 -12.40 13.72 32.56
C LEU A 563 -11.86 12.58 33.43
N ARG A 564 -10.53 12.45 33.57
CA ARG A 564 -9.89 11.44 34.44
C ARG A 564 -9.82 11.88 35.90
N ASP A 565 -10.00 13.16 36.19
CA ASP A 565 -10.12 13.66 37.55
C ASP A 565 -11.36 13.06 38.24
N SER A 566 -11.13 12.41 39.37
CA SER A 566 -12.17 11.73 40.15
C SER A 566 -13.22 12.70 40.73
N SER A 567 -12.91 13.98 40.82
CA SER A 567 -13.83 15.03 41.28
C SER A 567 -14.80 15.51 40.20
N THR A 568 -14.55 15.19 38.93
CA THR A 568 -15.38 15.62 37.79
C THR A 568 -16.62 14.74 37.66
N THR A 569 -17.80 15.29 37.98
CA THR A 569 -19.11 14.63 37.82
C THR A 569 -20.00 15.37 36.83
N VAL A 570 -19.50 15.56 35.61
CA VAL A 570 -20.19 16.33 34.56
C VAL A 570 -20.73 15.40 33.47
N SER A 571 -21.94 15.70 32.96
CA SER A 571 -22.55 15.01 31.82
C SER A 571 -22.55 15.81 30.51
N THR A 572 -22.12 17.07 30.53
CA THR A 572 -22.13 17.99 29.38
C THR A 572 -20.73 18.42 28.95
N VAL A 573 -20.56 18.70 27.65
CA VAL A 573 -19.30 19.23 27.08
C VAL A 573 -18.99 20.61 27.66
N GLU A 574 -19.99 21.50 27.76
CA GLU A 574 -19.75 22.85 28.31
C GLU A 574 -19.38 22.81 29.80
N GLY A 575 -19.96 21.89 30.59
CA GLY A 575 -19.56 21.73 31.98
C GLY A 575 -18.15 21.14 32.13
N LEU A 576 -17.72 20.26 31.21
CA LEU A 576 -16.38 19.66 31.25
C LEU A 576 -15.30 20.69 30.89
N LYS A 577 -15.62 21.62 29.99
CA LYS A 577 -14.76 22.72 29.56
C LYS A 577 -14.24 23.57 30.74
N ASP A 578 -15.03 23.74 31.79
CA ASP A 578 -14.65 24.49 33.00
C ASP A 578 -13.49 23.84 33.77
N TYR A 579 -13.22 22.54 33.55
CA TYR A 579 -12.14 21.78 34.17
C TYR A 579 -10.90 21.65 33.26
N VAL A 580 -10.96 22.14 32.02
CA VAL A 580 -9.89 21.97 31.03
C VAL A 580 -8.79 23.02 31.24
N ASP A 581 -7.65 22.58 31.78
CA ASP A 581 -6.48 23.44 32.05
C ASP A 581 -5.26 23.02 31.20
N SER A 582 -5.23 23.47 29.94
CA SER A 582 -4.15 23.13 29.01
C SER A 582 -2.80 23.75 29.39
N GLU A 583 -2.79 24.91 30.04
CA GLU A 583 -1.56 25.60 30.46
C GLU A 583 -0.90 24.87 31.63
N ARG A 584 -1.68 24.46 32.64
CA ARG A 584 -1.16 23.65 33.76
C ARG A 584 -0.63 22.32 33.26
N VAL A 585 -1.40 21.60 32.43
CA VAL A 585 -0.96 20.31 31.85
C VAL A 585 0.34 20.49 31.06
N LEU A 586 0.45 21.52 30.23
CA LEU A 586 1.67 21.82 29.48
C LEU A 586 2.85 22.11 30.40
N SER A 587 2.66 22.97 31.41
CA SER A 587 3.74 23.41 32.30
C SER A 587 4.37 22.25 33.08
N LEU A 588 3.55 21.30 33.53
CA LEU A 588 3.99 20.13 34.30
C LEU A 588 4.64 19.07 33.39
N LEU A 589 4.15 18.91 32.16
CA LEU A 589 4.64 17.88 31.24
C LEU A 589 5.82 18.32 30.39
N GLN A 590 6.09 19.61 30.25
CA GLN A 590 7.12 20.17 29.36
C GLN A 590 8.45 19.38 29.32
N PRO A 591 9.05 18.91 30.45
CA PRO A 591 10.31 18.17 30.43
C PRO A 591 10.22 16.77 29.81
N PHE A 592 9.01 16.21 29.76
CA PHE A 592 8.72 14.86 29.27
C PHE A 592 8.28 14.83 27.81
N LEU A 593 8.07 16.00 27.19
CA LEU A 593 7.58 16.12 25.82
C LEU A 593 8.73 16.37 24.83
N PHE A 594 8.56 15.86 23.60
CA PHE A 594 9.41 16.23 22.46
C PHE A 594 9.12 17.70 22.07
N GLN A 595 10.08 18.41 21.47
CA GLN A 595 9.93 19.84 21.16
C GLN A 595 8.60 20.11 20.45
N LEU A 596 7.72 20.90 21.09
CA LEU A 596 6.43 21.29 20.55
C LEU A 596 6.50 22.74 20.06
N ASP A 597 5.70 23.03 19.04
CA ASP A 597 5.30 24.39 18.73
C ASP A 597 4.24 24.83 19.75
N PHE A 598 4.68 25.44 20.85
CA PHE A 598 3.80 25.78 21.97
C PHE A 598 2.81 26.91 21.66
N GLU A 599 2.90 27.55 20.49
CA GLU A 599 1.98 28.61 20.08
C GLU A 599 0.65 28.05 19.54
N GLU A 600 0.63 26.80 19.03
CA GLU A 600 -0.57 26.15 18.49
C GLU A 600 -1.04 24.94 19.34
N VAL A 601 -1.91 25.21 20.32
CA VAL A 601 -2.41 24.21 21.30
C VAL A 601 -3.29 23.12 20.65
N GLN A 602 -3.89 23.41 19.49
CA GLN A 602 -4.77 22.51 18.73
C GLN A 602 -4.00 21.55 17.81
N LYS A 603 -2.71 21.82 17.55
CA LYS A 603 -1.90 20.99 16.66
C LYS A 603 -1.62 19.63 17.31
N ARG A 604 -1.84 18.54 16.56
CA ARG A 604 -1.61 17.15 17.00
C ARG A 604 -0.12 16.80 16.96
N GLN A 605 0.62 17.22 17.98
CA GLN A 605 2.09 17.11 18.02
C GLN A 605 2.63 16.59 19.37
N VAL A 606 1.77 16.41 20.37
CA VAL A 606 2.19 16.05 21.73
C VAL A 606 2.71 14.63 21.75
N ARG A 607 4.02 14.50 21.93
CA ARG A 607 4.75 13.24 21.96
C ARG A 607 5.66 13.17 23.16
N LEU A 608 5.80 11.99 23.74
CA LEU A 608 6.83 11.74 24.75
C LEU A 608 8.21 11.97 24.14
N VAL A 609 9.11 12.52 24.96
CA VAL A 609 10.46 12.93 24.56
C VAL A 609 11.27 11.81 23.94
N HIS A 610 10.98 10.56 24.32
CA HIS A 610 11.68 9.37 23.86
C HIS A 610 10.94 8.08 24.19
N ALA A 611 11.09 7.03 23.35
CA ALA A 611 10.49 5.72 23.55
C ALA A 611 10.87 5.04 24.89
N SER A 612 12.03 5.38 25.48
CA SER A 612 12.42 4.87 26.81
C SER A 612 11.50 5.32 27.93
N LEU A 613 10.90 6.50 27.78
CA LEU A 613 9.92 7.00 28.73
C LEU A 613 8.61 6.21 28.57
N THR A 614 8.17 5.99 27.33
CA THR A 614 7.00 5.15 27.02
C THR A 614 7.15 3.76 27.63
N GLU A 615 8.29 3.09 27.42
CA GLU A 615 8.56 1.77 27.99
C GLU A 615 8.57 1.78 29.53
N LEU A 616 9.14 2.82 30.14
CA LEU A 616 9.14 2.96 31.60
C LEU A 616 7.72 3.13 32.16
N VAL A 617 6.87 3.92 31.50
CA VAL A 617 5.44 4.08 31.86
C VAL A 617 4.68 2.76 31.70
N GLN A 618 4.97 2.00 30.64
CA GLN A 618 4.40 0.68 30.40
C GLN A 618 4.89 -0.39 31.40
N LEU A 619 6.08 -0.22 31.97
CA LEU A 619 6.62 -1.08 33.02
C LEU A 619 6.07 -0.75 34.42
N ALA A 620 6.00 0.53 34.78
CA ALA A 620 5.57 0.98 36.10
C ALA A 620 4.95 2.38 36.09
N ALA A 621 4.04 2.64 37.03
CA ALA A 621 3.38 3.93 37.16
C ALA A 621 4.39 5.05 37.51
N PRO A 622 4.31 6.22 36.86
CA PRO A 622 5.14 7.39 37.16
C PRO A 622 5.28 7.73 38.65
N SER A 623 4.17 7.76 39.39
CA SER A 623 4.15 7.99 40.84
C SER A 623 4.95 6.97 41.66
N GLY A 624 5.11 5.75 41.14
CA GLY A 624 5.85 4.67 41.80
C GLY A 624 7.33 4.58 41.44
N TRP A 625 7.84 5.40 40.51
CA TRP A 625 9.22 5.24 40.02
C TRP A 625 10.27 5.37 41.12
N SER A 626 10.06 6.23 42.12
CA SER A 626 11.00 6.45 43.22
C SER A 626 11.13 5.25 44.18
N GLN A 627 10.13 4.37 44.24
CA GLN A 627 10.04 3.25 45.17
C GLN A 627 10.43 1.90 44.54
N SER A 628 10.52 1.86 43.20
CA SER A 628 10.78 0.65 42.42
C SER A 628 12.27 0.25 42.46
N GLN A 629 12.57 -1.02 42.75
CA GLN A 629 13.89 -1.59 42.41
C GLN A 629 14.00 -1.70 40.89
N ASN A 630 15.21 -1.53 40.33
CA ASN A 630 15.47 -1.43 38.88
C ASN A 630 14.46 -2.24 38.03
N PRO A 631 13.48 -1.59 37.38
CA PRO A 631 12.38 -2.28 36.71
C PRO A 631 12.84 -3.16 35.53
N ALA A 632 14.10 -3.06 35.11
CA ALA A 632 14.69 -3.80 34.00
C ALA A 632 15.43 -5.10 34.37
N LYS A 633 15.47 -5.53 35.65
CA LYS A 633 16.36 -6.64 36.09
C LYS A 633 15.80 -8.08 36.04
N ASP A 634 14.51 -8.32 35.82
CA ASP A 634 13.92 -9.68 35.75
C ASP A 634 13.20 -9.96 34.42
N SER A 635 13.88 -10.60 33.46
CA SER A 635 13.49 -10.60 32.03
C SER A 635 12.25 -11.40 31.64
N ASP A 636 11.86 -12.44 32.38
CA ASP A 636 10.71 -13.30 32.01
C ASP A 636 9.46 -13.09 32.87
N ILE A 637 9.63 -12.71 34.14
CA ILE A 637 8.52 -12.30 35.02
C ILE A 637 7.99 -10.93 34.58
N ASN A 638 8.86 -10.04 34.08
CA ASN A 638 8.46 -8.70 33.66
C ASN A 638 7.65 -8.65 32.35
N LYS A 639 7.77 -9.63 31.43
CA LYS A 639 7.03 -9.56 30.16
C LYS A 639 5.51 -9.69 30.35
N ARG A 640 5.08 -10.67 31.15
CA ARG A 640 3.66 -10.87 31.45
C ARG A 640 3.06 -9.72 32.26
N SER A 641 3.80 -9.20 33.25
CA SER A 641 3.35 -8.05 34.03
C SER A 641 3.29 -6.77 33.20
N THR A 642 4.24 -6.55 32.29
CA THR A 642 4.22 -5.42 31.34
C THR A 642 3.03 -5.52 30.40
N GLN A 643 2.77 -6.71 29.84
CA GLN A 643 1.61 -6.91 28.97
C GLN A 643 0.29 -6.67 29.71
N GLN A 644 0.14 -7.19 30.94
CA GLN A 644 -1.03 -6.91 31.77
C GLN A 644 -1.18 -5.41 32.09
N ARG A 645 -0.08 -4.72 32.40
CA ARG A 645 -0.10 -3.28 32.63
C ARG A 645 -0.53 -2.52 31.37
N MET A 646 -0.03 -2.90 30.20
CA MET A 646 -0.43 -2.31 28.92
C MET A 646 -1.95 -2.46 28.69
N LEU A 647 -2.49 -3.67 28.88
CA LEU A 647 -3.94 -3.92 28.75
C LEU A 647 -4.77 -3.06 29.72
N ARG A 648 -4.25 -2.77 30.92
CA ARG A 648 -4.91 -1.85 31.89
C ARG A 648 -4.85 -0.39 31.46
N LEU A 649 -3.73 0.05 30.89
CA LEU A 649 -3.59 1.42 30.35
C LEU A 649 -4.54 1.63 29.17
N GLU A 650 -4.65 0.64 28.29
CA GLU A 650 -5.62 0.60 27.18
C GLU A 650 -7.06 0.69 27.70
N ALA A 651 -7.40 -0.11 28.72
CA ALA A 651 -8.72 -0.07 29.35
C ALA A 651 -9.02 1.29 30.02
N ALA A 652 -8.03 1.93 30.64
CA ALA A 652 -8.19 3.24 31.25
C ALA A 652 -8.46 4.35 30.21
N LEU A 653 -7.76 4.34 29.08
CA LEU A 653 -8.01 5.28 27.99
C LEU A 653 -9.33 4.99 27.28
N LEU A 654 -9.70 3.70 27.13
CA LEU A 654 -11.03 3.29 26.66
C LEU A 654 -12.13 3.88 27.55
N CYS A 655 -12.03 3.72 28.88
CA CYS A 655 -12.98 4.32 29.83
C CYS A 655 -13.10 5.83 29.66
N THR A 656 -11.98 6.51 29.42
CA THR A 656 -11.97 7.96 29.16
C THR A 656 -12.70 8.29 27.85
N CYS A 657 -12.43 7.54 26.77
CA CYS A 657 -13.11 7.73 25.50
C CYS A 657 -14.62 7.49 25.60
N VAL A 658 -15.03 6.38 26.23
CA VAL A 658 -16.45 6.02 26.38
C VAL A 658 -17.18 7.06 27.23
N LYS A 659 -16.62 7.47 28.37
CA LYS A 659 -17.20 8.55 29.19
C LYS A 659 -17.37 9.85 28.38
N TYR A 660 -16.38 10.20 27.57
CA TYR A 660 -16.45 11.40 26.74
C TYR A 660 -17.56 11.27 25.70
N LEU A 661 -17.68 10.13 25.02
CA LEU A 661 -18.69 9.90 23.99
C LEU A 661 -20.13 9.76 24.55
N LEU A 662 -20.26 9.61 25.87
CA LEU A 662 -21.54 9.57 26.57
C LEU A 662 -22.01 10.95 27.06
N LEU A 663 -21.25 12.02 26.82
CA LEU A 663 -21.70 13.39 27.08
C LEU A 663 -22.98 13.71 26.29
N ASP A 664 -23.83 14.53 26.89
CA ASP A 664 -25.22 14.75 26.45
C ASP A 664 -25.30 15.37 25.05
N GLU A 665 -24.43 16.35 24.74
CA GLU A 665 -24.41 17.07 23.46
C GLU A 665 -24.16 16.16 22.26
N ILE A 666 -23.43 15.05 22.45
CA ILE A 666 -23.08 14.11 21.37
C ILE A 666 -24.31 13.40 20.81
N ASP A 667 -25.40 13.34 21.57
CA ASP A 667 -26.70 12.78 21.17
C ASP A 667 -27.77 13.85 20.88
N GLN A 668 -27.47 15.11 21.17
CA GLN A 668 -28.38 16.25 20.96
C GLN A 668 -28.04 17.06 19.70
N ILE A 669 -26.77 17.08 19.31
CA ILE A 669 -26.27 17.90 18.19
C ILE A 669 -25.89 16.99 17.03
N ASP A 670 -26.27 17.32 15.80
CA ASP A 670 -25.76 16.65 14.60
C ASP A 670 -24.34 17.16 14.26
N LEU A 671 -23.41 16.23 14.03
CA LEU A 671 -22.02 16.54 13.73
C LEU A 671 -21.86 17.38 12.45
N LEU A 672 -22.69 17.10 11.44
CA LEU A 672 -22.69 17.76 10.13
C LEU A 672 -24.00 18.54 9.96
N SER A 673 -23.95 19.70 9.30
CA SER A 673 -25.19 20.45 8.98
C SER A 673 -25.99 19.78 7.86
N GLU A 674 -27.28 20.09 7.76
CA GLU A 674 -28.16 19.57 6.68
C GLU A 674 -27.62 19.89 5.28
N GLU A 675 -27.00 21.06 5.09
CA GLU A 675 -26.34 21.43 3.83
C GLU A 675 -25.17 20.50 3.49
N GLN A 676 -24.35 20.16 4.48
CA GLN A 676 -23.22 19.24 4.32
C GLN A 676 -23.70 17.79 4.12
N GLU A 677 -24.81 17.40 4.75
CA GLU A 677 -25.49 16.12 4.48
C GLU A 677 -26.02 16.04 3.05
N GLY A 678 -26.58 17.14 2.53
CA GLY A 678 -27.01 17.26 1.14
C GLY A 678 -25.87 17.06 0.14
N ILE A 679 -24.69 17.61 0.42
CA ILE A 679 -23.48 17.42 -0.40
C ILE A 679 -23.05 15.93 -0.40
N ILE A 680 -22.98 15.30 0.77
CA ILE A 680 -22.55 13.89 0.90
C ILE A 680 -23.52 12.92 0.22
N THR A 681 -24.83 13.11 0.42
CA THR A 681 -25.87 12.24 -0.19
C THR A 681 -25.92 12.37 -1.70
N PHE A 682 -25.65 13.58 -2.22
CA PHE A 682 -25.54 13.82 -3.65
C PHE A 682 -24.32 13.11 -4.28
N GLU A 683 -23.20 13.01 -3.54
CA GLU A 683 -21.99 12.30 -3.98
C GLU A 683 -22.05 10.77 -3.81
N ALA A 684 -22.93 10.24 -2.94
CA ALA A 684 -22.97 8.82 -2.54
C ALA A 684 -23.94 7.91 -3.34
N LEU A 685 -24.66 8.43 -4.35
CA LEU A 685 -25.59 7.63 -5.18
C LEU A 685 -24.84 6.69 -6.14
N PRO A 686 -25.00 5.35 -6.05
CA PRO A 686 -24.45 4.42 -7.02
C PRO A 686 -25.40 4.28 -8.22
N GLY A 687 -24.97 4.71 -9.40
CA GLY A 687 -25.61 4.35 -10.67
C GLY A 687 -26.90 5.08 -11.02
N PHE A 688 -26.79 6.36 -11.43
CA PHE A 688 -27.59 6.84 -12.55
C PHE A 688 -27.09 6.16 -13.84
N GLY A 689 -27.29 4.85 -13.89
CA GLY A 689 -26.69 3.89 -14.81
C GLY A 689 -27.37 2.53 -14.71
N ALA A 690 -28.70 2.50 -14.81
CA ALA A 690 -29.50 1.40 -15.34
C ALA A 690 -30.91 1.92 -15.63
N TYR A 691 -31.36 1.77 -16.88
CA TYR A 691 -32.63 2.25 -17.42
C TYR A 691 -33.87 1.77 -16.64
N ASP A 692 -34.85 2.66 -16.45
CA ASP A 692 -36.23 2.39 -16.91
C ASP A 692 -36.95 3.70 -17.23
N ASP A 693 -37.65 3.68 -18.36
CA ASP A 693 -38.58 4.70 -18.81
C ASP A 693 -39.83 4.66 -17.92
N SER A 694 -40.50 5.80 -17.81
CA SER A 694 -41.78 6.02 -17.11
C SER A 694 -41.70 6.15 -15.59
N PHE A 695 -41.73 7.40 -15.10
CA PHE A 695 -42.77 7.85 -14.19
C PHE A 695 -42.83 9.39 -14.20
N ASP A 696 -43.90 9.90 -14.80
CA ASP A 696 -44.37 11.28 -14.66
C ASP A 696 -44.63 11.56 -13.17
N VAL A 697 -43.86 12.47 -12.56
CA VAL A 697 -44.32 13.18 -11.36
C VAL A 697 -44.02 14.67 -11.51
N ALA A 698 -45.13 15.40 -11.56
CA ALA A 698 -45.34 16.83 -11.63
C ALA A 698 -44.23 17.74 -11.06
N GLN A 699 -43.93 18.74 -11.89
CA GLN A 699 -43.27 19.99 -11.55
C GLN A 699 -43.89 20.63 -10.29
N ASP A 700 -43.04 20.97 -9.32
CA ASP A 700 -43.32 22.04 -8.35
C ASP A 700 -42.31 23.18 -8.60
N PRO A 701 -42.74 24.32 -9.15
CA PRO A 701 -41.87 25.42 -9.53
C PRO A 701 -41.79 26.47 -8.42
N ASP A 702 -41.32 26.12 -7.22
CA ASP A 702 -41.08 27.12 -6.16
C ASP A 702 -40.02 26.66 -5.14
N SER A 703 -38.74 26.68 -5.53
CA SER A 703 -37.69 27.11 -4.60
C SER A 703 -36.54 27.75 -5.37
N ALA A 704 -36.65 29.07 -5.53
CA ALA A 704 -35.59 29.91 -6.03
C ALA A 704 -34.45 30.02 -5.00
N TRP A 705 -33.37 29.27 -5.21
CA TRP A 705 -32.03 29.69 -4.78
C TRP A 705 -31.14 29.78 -6.01
N VAL A 706 -31.32 30.88 -6.73
CA VAL A 706 -30.50 31.30 -7.86
C VAL A 706 -29.14 31.76 -7.33
N GLY A 707 -28.10 31.14 -7.88
CA GLY A 707 -26.71 31.46 -7.60
C GLY A 707 -26.40 32.95 -7.71
N GLN A 708 -25.86 33.49 -6.63
CA GLN A 708 -24.96 34.64 -6.67
C GLN A 708 -23.56 34.11 -6.39
N GLY A 709 -22.61 34.52 -7.24
CA GLY A 709 -21.22 34.08 -7.18
C GLY A 709 -20.59 34.36 -5.83
N LEU A 710 -19.80 33.40 -5.35
CA LEU A 710 -19.01 33.52 -4.13
C LEU A 710 -17.61 33.00 -4.43
N ASP A 711 -16.79 33.85 -5.03
CA ASP A 711 -15.34 33.76 -4.89
C ASP A 711 -15.02 34.11 -3.43
N ASN A 712 -14.63 33.15 -2.57
CA ASN A 712 -14.03 33.43 -1.24
C ASN A 712 -13.39 32.17 -0.63
N GLU A 713 -12.41 32.39 0.26
CA GLU A 713 -11.78 31.42 1.19
C GLU A 713 -12.77 30.56 2.00
N GLN A 714 -14.06 30.87 1.95
CA GLN A 714 -15.15 30.16 2.61
C GLN A 714 -15.35 28.74 2.06
N ASP A 715 -15.05 28.47 0.78
CA ASP A 715 -15.23 27.13 0.19
C ASP A 715 -14.10 26.15 0.55
N ALA A 716 -12.91 26.64 0.92
CA ALA A 716 -11.87 25.79 1.51
C ALA A 716 -12.26 25.33 2.93
N LYS A 717 -12.97 26.18 3.67
CA LYS A 717 -13.65 25.79 4.93
C LYS A 717 -14.86 24.88 4.68
N ASN A 718 -15.42 24.83 3.48
CA ASN A 718 -16.52 23.92 3.15
C ASN A 718 -16.08 22.46 2.94
N ASN A 719 -14.78 22.13 2.93
CA ASN A 719 -14.30 20.73 2.81
C ASN A 719 -13.81 20.12 4.14
N TYR A 720 -13.67 20.93 5.18
CA TYR A 720 -13.22 20.52 6.52
C TYR A 720 -14.24 20.98 7.55
N TYR A 721 -14.51 20.19 8.57
CA TYR A 721 -15.37 20.62 9.69
C TYR A 721 -14.59 20.49 11.00
N ASP A 722 -14.80 21.40 11.93
CA ASP A 722 -14.25 21.26 13.28
C ASP A 722 -15.37 20.85 14.24
N PRO A 723 -15.33 19.62 14.81
CA PRO A 723 -16.29 19.22 15.83
C PRO A 723 -16.30 20.13 17.06
N ALA A 724 -15.17 20.76 17.41
CA ALA A 724 -15.10 21.66 18.56
C ALA A 724 -15.96 22.92 18.35
N GLU A 725 -15.98 23.47 17.12
CA GLU A 725 -16.87 24.59 16.75
C GLU A 725 -18.36 24.22 16.81
N ARG A 726 -18.67 22.92 16.72
CA ARG A 726 -20.03 22.37 16.83
C ARG A 726 -20.43 22.00 18.25
N GLY A 727 -19.58 22.28 19.24
CA GLY A 727 -19.86 22.00 20.65
C GLY A 727 -19.52 20.57 21.09
N PHE A 728 -18.76 19.81 20.30
CA PHE A 728 -18.30 18.46 20.70
C PHE A 728 -17.01 18.49 21.55
N GLY A 729 -16.37 19.66 21.69
CA GLY A 729 -15.15 19.84 22.47
C GLY A 729 -13.90 19.22 21.86
N GLY A 730 -12.77 19.34 22.56
CA GLY A 730 -11.45 19.08 21.99
C GLY A 730 -11.07 17.61 21.83
N PHE A 731 -11.66 16.67 22.58
CA PHE A 731 -11.25 15.26 22.58
C PHE A 731 -12.16 14.34 21.73
N TYR A 732 -13.25 14.87 21.18
CA TYR A 732 -14.26 14.10 20.45
C TYR A 732 -13.70 13.31 19.27
N VAL A 733 -12.80 13.92 18.48
CA VAL A 733 -12.23 13.28 17.30
C VAL A 733 -11.40 12.06 17.69
N TYR A 734 -10.53 12.21 18.69
CA TYR A 734 -9.72 11.10 19.18
C TYR A 734 -10.61 9.97 19.74
N ALA A 735 -11.54 10.32 20.63
CA ALA A 735 -12.43 9.34 21.23
C ALA A 735 -13.22 8.57 20.18
N SER A 736 -13.83 9.27 19.21
CA SER A 736 -14.66 8.65 18.16
C SER A 736 -13.88 7.73 17.22
N CYS A 737 -12.65 8.11 16.86
CA CYS A 737 -11.83 7.34 15.93
C CYS A 737 -11.20 6.10 16.57
N PHE A 738 -10.75 6.19 17.84
CA PHE A 738 -9.84 5.19 18.41
C PHE A 738 -10.38 4.40 19.59
N TRP A 739 -11.58 4.70 20.12
CA TRP A 739 -12.12 3.94 21.26
C TRP A 739 -12.27 2.44 20.95
N VAL A 740 -12.63 2.08 19.72
CA VAL A 740 -12.76 0.68 19.28
C VAL A 740 -11.42 -0.05 19.25
N ASP A 741 -10.34 0.66 18.88
CA ASP A 741 -8.99 0.11 18.86
C ASP A 741 -8.48 -0.13 20.28
N HIS A 742 -8.82 0.76 21.22
CA HIS A 742 -8.56 0.54 22.64
C HIS A 742 -9.41 -0.62 23.17
N PHE A 743 -10.67 -0.73 22.75
CA PHE A 743 -11.57 -1.81 23.16
C PHE A 743 -11.05 -3.21 22.77
N THR A 744 -10.46 -3.31 21.59
CA THR A 744 -9.85 -4.56 21.09
C THR A 744 -8.64 -5.00 21.93
N MET A 745 -7.92 -4.05 22.51
CA MET A 745 -6.63 -4.26 23.20
C MET A 745 -6.71 -4.10 24.72
N SER A 746 -7.89 -4.29 25.32
CA SER A 746 -8.14 -3.99 26.74
C SER A 746 -8.23 -5.21 27.66
N ASP A 747 -7.91 -5.00 28.93
CA ASP A 747 -8.05 -5.98 30.02
C ASP A 747 -9.53 -6.21 30.37
N PRO A 748 -10.06 -7.46 30.29
CA PRO A 748 -11.44 -7.79 30.64
C PRO A 748 -11.93 -7.31 32.01
N ASP A 749 -11.02 -7.18 32.98
CA ASP A 749 -11.35 -6.86 34.36
C ASP A 749 -11.52 -5.35 34.61
N HIS A 750 -11.05 -4.49 33.70
CA HIS A 750 -11.03 -3.04 33.86
C HIS A 750 -11.80 -2.30 32.75
N LEU A 751 -12.69 -3.00 32.04
CA LEU A 751 -13.50 -2.42 30.97
C LEU A 751 -14.57 -1.45 31.51
N PRO A 752 -15.07 -0.53 30.67
CA PRO A 752 -16.27 0.24 30.95
C PRO A 752 -17.46 -0.65 31.28
N ASP A 753 -18.47 -0.09 31.95
CA ASP A 753 -19.72 -0.81 32.20
C ASP A 753 -20.35 -1.23 30.86
N MET A 754 -20.91 -2.44 30.82
CA MET A 754 -21.62 -2.94 29.65
C MET A 754 -22.79 -2.03 29.27
N VAL A 755 -23.44 -1.43 30.26
CA VAL A 755 -24.53 -0.47 30.03
C VAL A 755 -24.05 0.75 29.26
N ASP A 756 -22.84 1.24 29.56
CA ASP A 756 -22.24 2.39 28.89
C ASP A 756 -21.89 2.07 27.43
N ILE A 757 -21.33 0.88 27.16
CA ILE A 757 -21.05 0.41 25.80
C ILE A 757 -22.35 0.23 25.00
N VAL A 758 -23.39 -0.36 25.60
CA VAL A 758 -24.70 -0.51 24.96
C VAL A 758 -25.33 0.84 24.66
N LYS A 759 -25.26 1.80 25.59
CA LYS A 759 -25.77 3.16 25.39
C LYS A 759 -25.02 3.90 24.29
N LEU A 760 -23.69 3.76 24.22
CA LEU A 760 -22.85 4.36 23.19
C LEU A 760 -23.21 3.87 21.78
N CYS A 761 -23.42 2.56 21.65
CA CYS A 761 -23.73 1.91 20.37
C CYS A 761 -25.23 1.74 20.11
N SER A 762 -26.10 2.32 20.95
CA SER A 762 -27.55 2.08 20.91
C SER A 762 -28.17 2.48 19.58
N ALA A 763 -28.89 1.56 18.94
CA ALA A 763 -29.65 1.83 17.72
C ALA A 763 -30.85 2.78 17.94
N SER A 764 -31.30 2.94 19.19
CA SER A 764 -32.36 3.92 19.53
C SER A 764 -31.85 5.34 19.69
N SER A 765 -30.54 5.54 19.77
CA SER A 765 -29.95 6.87 19.81
C SER A 765 -29.91 7.45 18.40
N GLU A 766 -30.73 8.47 18.16
CA GLU A 766 -30.92 9.08 16.85
C GLU A 766 -29.62 9.72 16.32
N ARG A 767 -28.78 10.28 17.21
CA ARG A 767 -27.61 11.08 16.81
C ARG A 767 -26.27 10.53 17.30
N ARG A 768 -26.14 9.96 18.51
CA ARG A 768 -24.82 9.52 19.04
C ARG A 768 -24.13 8.50 18.13
N LEU A 769 -24.84 7.42 17.79
CA LEU A 769 -24.32 6.36 16.92
C LEU A 769 -23.98 6.92 15.54
N LYS A 770 -24.87 7.72 14.96
CA LYS A 770 -24.70 8.41 13.67
C LYS A 770 -23.45 9.31 13.67
N ASN A 771 -23.28 10.14 14.70
CA ASN A 771 -22.16 11.04 14.88
C ASN A 771 -20.84 10.29 15.05
N TRP A 772 -20.84 9.22 15.84
CA TRP A 772 -19.67 8.36 16.02
C TRP A 772 -19.23 7.73 14.69
N ILE A 773 -20.15 7.05 13.97
CA ILE A 773 -19.85 6.41 12.68
C ILE A 773 -19.30 7.44 11.68
N ARG A 774 -19.91 8.64 11.63
CA ARG A 774 -19.45 9.71 10.75
C ARG A 774 -18.03 10.16 11.07
N GLN A 775 -17.71 10.35 12.35
CA GLN A 775 -16.40 10.80 12.76
C GLN A 775 -15.33 9.71 12.63
N LYS A 776 -15.68 8.43 12.90
CA LYS A 776 -14.76 7.28 12.87
C LYS A 776 -13.97 7.22 11.56
N TYR A 777 -14.64 7.42 10.43
CA TYR A 777 -14.04 7.38 9.09
C TYR A 777 -13.49 8.74 8.59
N ARG A 778 -13.37 9.72 9.49
CA ARG A 778 -12.91 11.09 9.21
C ARG A 778 -11.90 11.57 10.28
N PRO A 779 -10.78 10.85 10.51
CA PRO A 779 -9.79 11.27 11.52
C PRO A 779 -9.21 12.68 11.25
N ASP A 780 -9.17 13.07 9.97
CA ASP A 780 -8.71 14.38 9.50
C ASP A 780 -9.86 15.37 9.32
N CYS A 781 -11.06 15.06 9.83
CA CYS A 781 -12.26 15.90 9.80
C CYS A 781 -12.60 16.52 8.41
N THR A 782 -12.31 15.80 7.34
CA THR A 782 -12.76 16.15 5.99
C THR A 782 -14.21 15.72 5.77
N ILE A 783 -15.01 16.51 5.06
CA ILE A 783 -16.42 16.18 4.81
C ILE A 783 -16.57 14.87 4.03
N THR A 784 -15.73 14.68 3.02
CA THR A 784 -15.63 13.40 2.31
C THR A 784 -15.00 12.34 3.22
N PRO A 785 -15.69 11.23 3.50
CA PRO A 785 -15.16 10.13 4.28
C PRO A 785 -14.02 9.42 3.55
N GLN A 786 -13.04 8.91 4.28
CA GLN A 786 -11.98 8.07 3.70
C GLN A 786 -12.56 6.72 3.23
N PHE A 787 -13.57 6.22 3.94
CA PHE A 787 -14.34 5.02 3.61
C PHE A 787 -15.74 5.16 4.20
N MET A 788 -16.79 4.76 3.47
CA MET A 788 -18.13 4.63 4.05
C MET A 788 -18.41 3.15 4.23
N ASP A 789 -18.44 2.76 5.49
CA ASP A 789 -19.08 1.53 5.85
C ASP A 789 -20.61 1.73 5.71
N ASN A 790 -21.23 0.99 4.78
CA ASN A 790 -22.68 1.01 4.57
C ASN A 790 -23.42 0.06 5.54
N TYR A 791 -22.71 -0.57 6.48
CA TYR A 791 -23.30 -1.52 7.40
C TYR A 791 -23.93 -0.85 8.62
N LEU A 792 -24.97 -1.49 9.13
CA LEU A 792 -25.66 -1.06 10.34
C LEU A 792 -24.83 -1.49 11.55
N HIS A 793 -24.40 -0.53 12.36
CA HIS A 793 -23.73 -0.78 13.63
C HIS A 793 -24.73 -0.74 14.79
N ASP A 794 -24.53 -1.60 15.77
CA ASP A 794 -25.29 -1.66 17.02
C ASP A 794 -24.43 -2.29 18.12
N PRO A 795 -24.92 -2.43 19.38
CA PRO A 795 -24.04 -2.91 20.45
C PRO A 795 -23.52 -4.33 20.23
N LEU A 796 -24.35 -5.25 19.70
CA LEU A 796 -23.94 -6.64 19.52
C LEU A 796 -22.92 -6.78 18.39
N THR A 797 -23.14 -6.10 17.26
CA THR A 797 -22.21 -6.11 16.12
C THR A 797 -20.85 -5.52 16.50
N VAL A 798 -20.83 -4.39 17.22
CA VAL A 798 -19.57 -3.74 17.65
C VAL A 798 -18.80 -4.60 18.65
N VAL A 799 -19.46 -5.15 19.67
CA VAL A 799 -18.81 -6.05 20.64
C VAL A 799 -18.36 -7.35 19.98
N SER A 800 -19.10 -7.87 19.00
CA SER A 800 -18.72 -9.09 18.27
C SER A 800 -17.49 -8.90 17.38
N LEU A 801 -17.31 -7.73 16.80
CA LEU A 801 -16.16 -7.44 15.95
C LEU A 801 -14.93 -7.03 16.74
N HIS A 802 -15.11 -6.17 17.75
CA HIS A 802 -14.01 -5.45 18.37
C HIS A 802 -13.85 -5.72 19.87
N GLY A 803 -14.85 -6.33 20.52
CA GLY A 803 -14.80 -6.60 21.95
C GLY A 803 -13.96 -7.84 22.31
N PRO A 804 -13.38 -7.89 23.53
CA PRO A 804 -12.86 -9.12 24.09
C PRO A 804 -13.94 -10.21 24.20
N GLU A 805 -13.58 -11.48 24.05
CA GLU A 805 -14.56 -12.60 24.13
C GLU A 805 -15.33 -12.64 25.45
N THR A 806 -14.67 -12.25 26.55
CA THR A 806 -15.29 -12.14 27.88
C THR A 806 -16.44 -11.14 27.88
N THR A 807 -16.28 -10.03 27.17
CA THR A 807 -17.26 -8.95 27.07
C THR A 807 -18.45 -9.37 26.22
N LEU A 808 -18.18 -10.09 25.13
CA LEU A 808 -19.23 -10.72 24.33
C LEU A 808 -20.04 -11.72 25.18
N LYS A 809 -19.37 -12.59 25.94
CA LYS A 809 -20.04 -13.53 26.85
C LYS A 809 -20.86 -12.79 27.92
N ARG A 810 -20.34 -11.72 28.53
CA ARG A 810 -21.09 -10.89 29.49
C ARG A 810 -22.32 -10.27 28.84
N LEU A 811 -22.19 -9.65 27.67
CA LEU A 811 -23.32 -9.09 26.92
C LEU A 811 -24.40 -10.15 26.64
N LEU A 812 -23.98 -11.38 26.29
CA LEU A 812 -24.86 -12.51 26.00
C LEU A 812 -25.42 -13.22 27.23
N GLN A 813 -24.89 -12.97 28.43
CA GLN A 813 -25.36 -13.59 29.68
C GLN A 813 -26.05 -12.62 30.63
N ASP A 814 -25.96 -11.31 30.38
CA ASP A 814 -26.59 -10.30 31.21
C ASP A 814 -28.11 -10.26 30.96
N ASP A 815 -28.88 -10.70 31.95
CA ASP A 815 -30.35 -10.72 31.94
C ASP A 815 -30.97 -9.31 31.97
N ALA A 816 -30.22 -8.29 32.41
CA ALA A 816 -30.69 -6.91 32.38
C ALA A 816 -30.70 -6.33 30.96
N ILE A 817 -29.91 -6.90 30.05
CA ILE A 817 -29.80 -6.44 28.66
C ILE A 817 -30.68 -7.31 27.77
N SER A 818 -31.77 -6.73 27.26
CA SER A 818 -32.64 -7.38 26.28
C SER A 818 -32.12 -7.15 24.87
N LEU A 819 -31.71 -8.22 24.17
CA LEU A 819 -31.35 -8.17 22.74
C LEU A 819 -32.54 -7.84 21.81
N ARG A 820 -33.77 -7.84 22.36
CA ARG A 820 -34.99 -7.36 21.69
C ARG A 820 -35.39 -5.96 22.15
N GLY A 821 -34.56 -5.33 22.97
CA GLY A 821 -34.71 -3.96 23.43
C GLY A 821 -34.57 -2.97 22.28
N LYS A 822 -34.91 -1.71 22.55
CA LYS A 822 -34.84 -0.64 21.54
C LYS A 822 -33.39 -0.27 21.22
N GLU A 823 -32.45 -0.66 22.08
CA GLU A 823 -31.02 -0.44 21.96
C GLU A 823 -30.37 -1.25 20.83
N PHE A 824 -31.03 -2.32 20.37
CA PHE A 824 -30.53 -3.23 19.34
C PHE A 824 -31.36 -3.15 18.06
N LEU A 825 -30.76 -3.47 16.93
CA LEU A 825 -31.48 -3.60 15.67
C LEU A 825 -32.41 -4.81 15.71
N SER A 826 -33.52 -4.76 14.95
CA SER A 826 -34.49 -5.86 14.88
C SER A 826 -33.89 -7.19 14.39
N GLY A 827 -32.79 -7.13 13.63
CA GLY A 827 -32.01 -8.27 13.15
C GLY A 827 -30.59 -8.35 13.71
N THR A 828 -30.33 -7.79 14.90
CA THR A 828 -28.99 -7.66 15.51
C THR A 828 -28.15 -8.94 15.46
N VAL A 829 -28.75 -10.10 15.78
CA VAL A 829 -28.06 -11.39 15.85
C VAL A 829 -27.60 -11.86 14.48
N GLU A 830 -28.48 -11.70 13.47
CA GLU A 830 -28.19 -12.08 12.09
C GLU A 830 -27.10 -11.19 11.50
N GLU A 831 -27.19 -9.88 11.74
CA GLU A 831 -26.18 -8.92 11.28
C GLU A 831 -24.83 -9.18 11.94
N ALA A 832 -24.78 -9.38 13.26
CA ALA A 832 -23.55 -9.72 13.98
C ALA A 832 -22.94 -11.05 13.48
N THR A 833 -23.77 -12.05 13.22
CA THR A 833 -23.32 -13.33 12.65
C THR A 833 -22.70 -13.15 11.27
N GLN A 834 -23.35 -12.35 10.41
CA GLN A 834 -22.82 -12.00 9.11
C GLN A 834 -21.47 -11.28 9.23
N ARG A 835 -21.37 -10.26 10.09
CA ARG A 835 -20.12 -9.53 10.33
C ARG A 835 -18.98 -10.46 10.76
N ILE A 836 -19.24 -11.38 11.68
CA ILE A 836 -18.21 -12.33 12.13
C ILE A 836 -17.73 -13.22 10.98
N ILE A 837 -18.64 -13.71 10.12
CA ILE A 837 -18.27 -14.56 8.97
C ILE A 837 -17.38 -13.80 7.98
N TYR A 838 -17.75 -12.57 7.63
CA TYR A 838 -17.07 -11.84 6.55
C TYR A 838 -15.78 -11.14 7.01
N GLU A 839 -15.80 -10.55 8.20
CA GLU A 839 -14.78 -9.59 8.67
C GLU A 839 -14.14 -10.04 9.99
N GLY A 840 -14.92 -10.59 10.93
CA GLY A 840 -14.47 -10.88 12.30
C GLY A 840 -13.70 -12.19 12.53
N ASP A 841 -13.42 -12.46 13.81
CA ASP A 841 -12.84 -13.71 14.30
C ASP A 841 -13.91 -14.81 14.37
N LEU A 842 -13.74 -15.84 13.53
CA LEU A 842 -14.66 -16.96 13.40
C LEU A 842 -14.87 -17.74 14.71
N SER A 843 -13.91 -17.70 15.65
CA SER A 843 -14.03 -18.35 16.96
C SER A 843 -15.25 -17.83 17.74
N ARG A 844 -15.68 -16.59 17.48
CA ARG A 844 -16.86 -15.98 18.11
C ARG A 844 -18.18 -16.58 17.62
N LEU A 845 -18.23 -17.19 16.43
CA LEU A 845 -19.41 -17.94 15.98
C LEU A 845 -19.69 -19.12 16.90
N ILE A 846 -18.64 -19.77 17.43
CA ILE A 846 -18.79 -20.88 18.36
C ILE A 846 -19.49 -20.39 19.64
N ILE A 847 -19.15 -19.20 20.13
CA ILE A 847 -19.82 -18.58 21.29
C ILE A 847 -21.32 -18.37 20.98
N PHE A 848 -21.64 -17.77 19.83
CA PHE A 848 -23.03 -17.54 19.43
C PHE A 848 -23.82 -18.84 19.31
N PHE A 849 -23.25 -19.85 18.66
CA PHE A 849 -23.92 -21.12 18.44
C PHE A 849 -24.29 -21.82 19.75
N HIS A 850 -23.46 -21.73 20.78
CA HIS A 850 -23.69 -22.39 22.07
C HIS A 850 -24.51 -21.56 23.06
N ASP A 851 -24.66 -20.25 22.82
CA ASP A 851 -25.44 -19.38 23.68
C ASP A 851 -26.95 -19.67 23.59
N ALA A 852 -27.65 -19.61 24.72
CA ALA A 852 -29.07 -19.97 24.81
C ALA A 852 -30.01 -18.92 24.19
N ARG A 853 -29.60 -17.65 24.12
CA ARG A 853 -30.44 -16.53 23.64
C ARG A 853 -30.27 -16.31 22.14
N VAL A 854 -29.04 -16.42 21.65
CA VAL A 854 -28.72 -16.16 20.23
C VAL A 854 -28.59 -17.44 19.39
N GLY A 855 -28.14 -18.55 19.97
CA GLY A 855 -27.91 -19.81 19.25
C GLY A 855 -29.12 -20.29 18.44
N PRO A 856 -30.34 -20.36 19.01
CA PRO A 856 -31.53 -20.79 18.28
C PRO A 856 -31.86 -19.94 17.03
N GLN A 857 -31.41 -18.69 16.96
CA GLN A 857 -31.69 -17.80 15.83
C GLN A 857 -30.75 -18.03 14.64
N ILE A 858 -29.58 -18.63 14.87
CA ILE A 858 -28.53 -18.77 13.84
C ILE A 858 -28.25 -20.22 13.45
N ARG A 859 -28.77 -21.18 14.24
CA ARG A 859 -28.73 -22.62 13.98
C ARG A 859 -29.69 -22.99 12.84
N HIS A 860 -29.38 -22.53 11.63
CA HIS A 860 -30.12 -22.87 10.42
C HIS A 860 -29.18 -22.95 9.22
N ILE A 861 -29.60 -23.62 8.14
CA ILE A 861 -28.75 -23.89 6.98
C ILE A 861 -28.23 -22.62 6.29
N GLY A 862 -28.96 -21.50 6.36
CA GLY A 862 -28.54 -20.20 5.80
C GLY A 862 -27.22 -19.67 6.37
N THR A 863 -26.95 -19.90 7.67
CA THR A 863 -25.68 -19.50 8.31
C THR A 863 -24.52 -20.31 7.75
N PHE A 864 -24.69 -21.63 7.63
CA PHE A 864 -23.70 -22.51 7.01
C PHE A 864 -23.46 -22.17 5.54
N HIS A 865 -24.52 -21.84 4.79
CA HIS A 865 -24.38 -21.42 3.39
C HIS A 865 -23.48 -20.18 3.25
N ARG A 866 -23.68 -19.15 4.10
CA ARG A 866 -22.80 -17.97 4.12
C ARG A 866 -21.36 -18.31 4.49
N MET A 867 -21.16 -19.20 5.46
CA MET A 867 -19.83 -19.70 5.83
C MET A 867 -19.14 -20.37 4.63
N MET A 868 -19.85 -21.23 3.90
CA MET A 868 -19.32 -21.94 2.73
C MET A 868 -19.00 -21.01 1.56
N ILE A 869 -19.86 -20.02 1.27
CA ILE A 869 -19.59 -18.98 0.25
C ILE A 869 -18.30 -18.23 0.60
N ARG A 870 -18.17 -17.79 1.86
CA ARG A 870 -17.00 -17.03 2.31
C ARG A 870 -15.72 -17.86 2.26
N TRP A 871 -15.80 -19.14 2.63
CA TRP A 871 -14.70 -20.10 2.56
C TRP A 871 -14.24 -20.34 1.11
N ALA A 872 -15.18 -20.44 0.16
CA ALA A 872 -14.87 -20.66 -1.26
C ALA A 872 -14.12 -19.48 -1.92
N GLN A 873 -14.33 -18.25 -1.44
CA GLN A 873 -13.73 -17.03 -2.01
C GLN A 873 -12.27 -16.75 -1.59
N GLN A 874 -11.69 -17.48 -0.64
CA GLN A 874 -10.33 -17.19 -0.17
C GLN A 874 -9.27 -17.96 -0.99
N SER A 875 -8.31 -17.22 -1.54
CA SER A 875 -7.11 -17.76 -2.20
C SER A 875 -6.23 -18.59 -1.25
N GLU A 876 -6.29 -18.29 0.05
CA GLU A 876 -5.50 -18.93 1.10
C GLU A 876 -6.42 -19.56 2.16
N LYS A 877 -7.04 -20.71 1.80
CA LYS A 877 -7.97 -21.47 2.65
C LYS A 877 -7.40 -21.89 4.02
N GLN A 878 -6.08 -21.74 4.25
CA GLN A 878 -5.38 -22.16 5.48
C GLN A 878 -5.26 -21.09 6.57
N LEU A 879 -5.55 -19.81 6.27
CA LEU A 879 -5.32 -18.71 7.22
C LEU A 879 -6.36 -18.58 8.34
N ARG A 880 -7.57 -19.14 8.18
CA ARG A 880 -8.68 -19.01 9.15
C ARG A 880 -9.09 -20.37 9.73
N PRO A 881 -9.54 -20.44 11.00
CA PRO A 881 -9.85 -21.70 11.70
C PRO A 881 -11.22 -22.29 11.32
N TRP A 882 -11.47 -22.51 10.02
CA TRP A 882 -12.76 -22.99 9.50
C TRP A 882 -13.20 -24.35 10.03
N ALA A 883 -12.25 -25.24 10.36
CA ALA A 883 -12.56 -26.60 10.83
C ALA A 883 -13.49 -26.59 12.04
N SER A 884 -13.14 -25.80 13.07
CA SER A 884 -13.94 -25.71 14.31
C SER A 884 -15.32 -25.09 14.07
N CYS A 885 -15.48 -24.23 13.07
CA CYS A 885 -16.77 -23.66 12.72
C CYS A 885 -17.65 -24.66 11.95
N PHE A 886 -17.06 -25.48 11.07
CA PHE A 886 -17.81 -26.53 10.37
C PHE A 886 -18.21 -27.69 11.29
N ASP A 887 -17.46 -27.94 12.38
CA ASP A 887 -17.88 -28.88 13.43
C ASP A 887 -19.24 -28.49 14.05
N LEU A 888 -19.64 -27.23 13.99
CA LEU A 888 -20.95 -26.78 14.49
C LEU A 888 -22.13 -27.42 13.74
N VAL A 889 -21.92 -28.03 12.57
CA VAL A 889 -22.96 -28.75 11.84
C VAL A 889 -23.54 -29.89 12.67
N PHE A 890 -22.73 -30.52 13.52
CA PHE A 890 -23.16 -31.59 14.42
C PHE A 890 -24.21 -31.11 15.43
N ASN A 891 -24.22 -29.81 15.77
CA ASN A 891 -25.16 -29.23 16.73
C ASN A 891 -26.56 -29.00 16.15
N ILE A 892 -26.73 -29.11 14.82
CA ILE A 892 -28.02 -28.88 14.14
C ILE A 892 -28.59 -30.13 13.48
N CYS A 893 -27.88 -31.27 13.58
CA CYS A 893 -28.24 -32.52 12.91
C CYS A 893 -29.67 -32.99 13.24
N ASP A 894 -30.00 -33.10 14.53
CA ASP A 894 -31.28 -33.68 14.93
C ASP A 894 -32.43 -32.67 14.76
N ASP A 895 -32.24 -31.44 15.25
CA ASP A 895 -33.31 -30.45 15.29
C ASP A 895 -33.64 -29.85 13.92
N VAL A 896 -32.62 -29.47 13.14
CA VAL A 896 -32.82 -28.70 11.90
C VAL A 896 -32.70 -29.60 10.69
N LEU A 897 -31.65 -30.41 10.62
CA LEU A 897 -31.43 -31.22 9.42
C LEU A 897 -32.46 -32.35 9.32
N VAL A 898 -32.72 -33.07 10.41
CA VAL A 898 -33.70 -34.17 10.45
C VAL A 898 -35.13 -33.67 10.69
N ASN A 899 -35.40 -32.99 11.82
CA ASN A 899 -36.81 -32.67 12.16
C ASN A 899 -37.43 -31.61 11.24
N GLU A 900 -36.67 -30.58 10.82
CA GLU A 900 -37.13 -29.59 9.83
C GLU A 900 -36.90 -30.02 8.37
N LYS A 901 -36.33 -31.21 8.14
CA LYS A 901 -36.09 -31.80 6.81
C LYS A 901 -35.27 -30.91 5.87
N GLN A 902 -34.18 -30.35 6.40
CA GLN A 902 -33.25 -29.45 5.71
C GLN A 902 -31.90 -30.13 5.39
N GLY A 903 -31.73 -31.41 5.71
CA GLY A 903 -30.48 -32.15 5.50
C GLY A 903 -30.06 -32.20 4.02
N ASN A 904 -30.99 -32.56 3.12
CA ASN A 904 -30.74 -32.61 1.68
C ASN A 904 -30.38 -31.23 1.11
N GLU A 905 -31.07 -30.18 1.56
CA GLU A 905 -30.84 -28.79 1.17
C GLU A 905 -29.41 -28.35 1.51
N LEU A 906 -28.96 -28.62 2.74
CA LEU A 906 -27.60 -28.26 3.16
C LEU A 906 -26.54 -29.04 2.35
N LEU A 907 -26.77 -30.32 2.07
CA LEU A 907 -25.86 -31.12 1.25
C LEU A 907 -25.76 -30.55 -0.18
N CYS A 908 -26.89 -30.16 -0.79
CA CYS A 908 -26.90 -29.53 -2.12
C CYS A 908 -26.15 -28.18 -2.12
N LEU A 909 -26.34 -27.35 -1.09
CA LEU A 909 -25.62 -26.07 -0.95
C LEU A 909 -24.12 -26.29 -0.75
N ALA A 910 -23.72 -27.30 0.03
CA ALA A 910 -22.31 -27.63 0.24
C ALA A 910 -21.65 -28.11 -1.05
N ALA A 911 -22.35 -28.93 -1.84
CA ALA A 911 -21.90 -29.38 -3.14
C ALA A 911 -21.72 -28.23 -4.13
N ARG A 912 -22.71 -27.32 -4.20
CA ARG A 912 -22.64 -26.09 -5.00
C ARG A 912 -21.45 -25.21 -4.64
N CYS A 913 -21.16 -25.05 -3.35
CA CYS A 913 -20.04 -24.24 -2.88
C CYS A 913 -18.68 -24.96 -3.01
N GLY A 914 -18.65 -26.23 -3.45
CA GLY A 914 -17.43 -27.05 -3.46
C GLY A 914 -16.85 -27.29 -2.06
N CYS A 915 -17.68 -27.24 -1.01
CA CYS A 915 -17.23 -27.29 0.37
C CYS A 915 -17.12 -28.73 0.90
N LEU A 916 -16.08 -29.43 0.46
CA LEU A 916 -15.78 -30.80 0.90
C LEU A 916 -15.78 -30.98 2.44
N PRO A 917 -15.21 -30.06 3.26
CA PRO A 917 -15.20 -30.23 4.71
C PRO A 917 -16.58 -30.33 5.37
N VAL A 918 -17.61 -29.66 4.80
CA VAL A 918 -18.98 -29.76 5.29
C VAL A 918 -19.64 -31.04 4.81
N VAL A 919 -19.39 -31.45 3.55
CA VAL A 919 -19.89 -32.71 3.00
C VAL A 919 -19.37 -33.90 3.81
N GLU A 920 -18.07 -33.94 4.12
CA GLU A 920 -17.47 -35.00 4.93
C GLU A 920 -18.13 -35.11 6.30
N ARG A 921 -18.33 -33.98 7.00
CA ARG A 921 -18.98 -33.95 8.33
C ARG A 921 -20.43 -34.38 8.29
N LEU A 922 -21.18 -34.02 7.24
CA LEU A 922 -22.56 -34.49 7.07
C LEU A 922 -22.62 -36.01 6.94
N PHE A 923 -21.72 -36.62 6.15
CA PHE A 923 -21.65 -38.07 6.03
C PHE A 923 -21.09 -38.76 7.28
N GLU A 924 -20.16 -38.13 8.01
CA GLU A 924 -19.70 -38.60 9.33
C GLU A 924 -20.86 -38.63 10.34
N ALA A 925 -21.67 -37.57 10.37
CA ALA A 925 -22.87 -37.50 11.21
C ALA A 925 -23.91 -38.56 10.78
N ALA A 926 -24.15 -38.70 9.48
CA ALA A 926 -25.09 -39.67 8.92
C ALA A 926 -24.67 -41.13 9.15
N ALA A 927 -23.36 -41.41 9.25
CA ALA A 927 -22.86 -42.74 9.63
C ALA A 927 -23.27 -43.14 11.06
N ARG A 928 -23.50 -42.15 11.94
CA ARG A 928 -23.94 -42.37 13.33
C ARG A 928 -25.45 -42.21 13.52
N ASN A 929 -26.11 -41.48 12.62
CA ASN A 929 -27.54 -41.18 12.67
C ASN A 929 -28.25 -41.61 11.36
N PRO A 930 -28.94 -42.77 11.35
CA PRO A 930 -29.67 -43.26 10.19
C PRO A 930 -30.76 -42.31 9.69
N ALA A 931 -31.45 -41.59 10.58
CA ALA A 931 -32.49 -40.64 10.18
C ALA A 931 -31.90 -39.45 9.41
N LEU A 932 -30.72 -38.98 9.81
CA LEU A 932 -29.98 -37.97 9.06
C LEU A 932 -29.52 -38.50 7.71
N ARG A 933 -29.07 -39.77 7.65
CA ARG A 933 -28.69 -40.41 6.39
C ARG A 933 -29.84 -40.43 5.39
N ASP A 934 -31.02 -40.86 5.84
CA ASP A 934 -32.22 -40.89 5.00
C ASP A 934 -32.63 -39.48 4.54
N GLU A 935 -32.44 -38.47 5.40
CA GLU A 935 -32.79 -37.09 5.07
C GLU A 935 -31.78 -36.41 4.13
N ILE A 936 -30.46 -36.61 4.30
CA ILE A 936 -29.47 -36.04 3.36
C ILE A 936 -29.55 -36.71 1.98
N LEU A 937 -29.89 -38.00 1.92
CA LEU A 937 -30.08 -38.79 0.68
C LEU A 937 -31.54 -38.80 0.19
N ARG A 938 -32.39 -37.91 0.73
CA ARG A 938 -33.81 -37.87 0.40
C ARG A 938 -34.04 -37.61 -1.09
N GLU A 939 -34.69 -38.54 -1.76
CA GLU A 939 -35.13 -38.36 -3.14
C GLU A 939 -36.23 -37.31 -3.24
N VAL A 940 -35.95 -36.19 -3.90
CA VAL A 940 -36.94 -35.13 -4.16
C VAL A 940 -37.60 -35.38 -5.51
N ARG A 941 -38.94 -35.35 -5.54
CA ARG A 941 -39.73 -35.45 -6.79
C ARG A 941 -39.64 -34.15 -7.59
N ARG A 942 -39.73 -34.26 -8.92
CA ARG A 942 -39.58 -33.16 -9.91
C ARG A 942 -40.43 -31.90 -9.64
N ASP A 943 -41.55 -32.01 -8.91
CA ASP A 943 -42.58 -30.96 -8.82
C ASP A 943 -42.46 -30.00 -7.61
N VAL A 944 -41.45 -30.11 -6.73
CA VAL A 944 -41.50 -29.48 -5.39
C VAL A 944 -40.45 -28.38 -5.14
N ARG A 945 -39.42 -28.20 -5.98
CA ARG A 945 -38.40 -27.14 -5.79
C ARG A 945 -38.54 -25.99 -6.80
N PRO A 946 -38.07 -24.76 -6.46
CA PRO A 946 -38.00 -23.67 -7.42
C PRO A 946 -37.18 -24.06 -8.67
N PRO A 947 -37.45 -23.47 -9.84
CA PRO A 947 -37.22 -24.08 -11.15
C PRO A 947 -35.76 -24.35 -11.60
N ASP A 948 -34.74 -24.17 -10.77
CA ASP A 948 -33.31 -24.24 -11.18
C ASP A 948 -32.37 -25.04 -10.24
N TYR A 949 -32.84 -25.92 -9.36
CA TYR A 949 -31.99 -26.69 -8.44
C TYR A 949 -31.87 -28.17 -8.81
N HIS A 950 -30.64 -28.72 -8.79
CA HIS A 950 -30.38 -30.17 -8.91
C HIS A 950 -30.13 -30.78 -7.52
N GLN A 951 -29.95 -32.11 -7.46
CA GLN A 951 -29.48 -32.83 -6.27
C GLN A 951 -27.97 -32.65 -6.07
N SER A 952 -27.43 -33.10 -4.93
CA SER A 952 -26.04 -32.83 -4.54
C SER A 952 -24.99 -33.20 -5.61
N VAL A 953 -25.17 -34.32 -6.32
CA VAL A 953 -24.26 -34.73 -7.41
C VAL A 953 -24.34 -33.75 -8.59
N GLY A 954 -25.54 -33.39 -9.03
CA GLY A 954 -25.71 -32.44 -10.14
C GLY A 954 -25.29 -31.01 -9.78
N GLU A 955 -25.46 -30.58 -8.53
CA GLU A 955 -24.93 -29.30 -8.05
C GLU A 955 -23.40 -29.30 -8.04
N ALA A 956 -22.75 -30.38 -7.59
CA ALA A 956 -21.29 -30.50 -7.65
C ALA A 956 -20.78 -30.42 -9.10
N VAL A 957 -21.47 -31.06 -10.04
CA VAL A 957 -21.14 -31.02 -11.48
C VAL A 957 -21.32 -29.62 -12.07
N ARG A 958 -22.47 -28.99 -11.82
CA ARG A 958 -22.81 -27.68 -12.38
C ARG A 958 -21.84 -26.57 -11.96
N TYR A 959 -21.28 -26.68 -10.76
CA TYR A 959 -20.30 -25.73 -10.21
C TYR A 959 -18.86 -26.27 -10.22
N ASP A 960 -18.59 -27.29 -11.03
CA ASP A 960 -17.26 -27.84 -11.31
C ASP A 960 -16.45 -28.25 -10.06
N SER A 961 -17.14 -28.79 -9.06
CA SER A 961 -16.57 -29.17 -7.77
C SER A 961 -16.10 -30.63 -7.78
N VAL A 962 -15.01 -30.90 -8.49
CA VAL A 962 -14.51 -32.27 -8.77
C VAL A 962 -14.20 -33.07 -7.49
N ASP A 963 -13.58 -32.46 -6.48
CA ASP A 963 -13.25 -33.15 -5.23
C ASP A 963 -14.49 -33.59 -4.44
N VAL A 964 -15.51 -32.72 -4.41
CA VAL A 964 -16.80 -33.05 -3.79
C VAL A 964 -17.50 -34.14 -4.59
N LEU A 965 -17.48 -34.06 -5.92
CA LEU A 965 -18.08 -35.07 -6.78
C LEU A 965 -17.47 -36.46 -6.52
N ARG A 966 -16.13 -36.58 -6.51
CA ARG A 966 -15.44 -37.83 -6.18
C ARG A 966 -15.89 -38.39 -4.85
N TYR A 967 -15.88 -37.56 -3.81
CA TYR A 967 -16.28 -37.98 -2.48
C TYR A 967 -17.73 -38.45 -2.42
N LEU A 968 -18.65 -37.75 -3.10
CA LEU A 968 -20.07 -38.09 -3.15
C LEU A 968 -20.31 -39.43 -3.86
N LEU A 969 -19.61 -39.70 -4.97
CA LEU A 969 -19.76 -40.95 -5.73
C LEU A 969 -19.29 -42.18 -4.94
N ASP A 970 -18.38 -42.01 -3.98
CA ASP A 970 -17.94 -43.08 -3.08
C ASP A 970 -18.95 -43.37 -1.94
N GLN A 971 -20.00 -42.55 -1.77
CA GLN A 971 -20.96 -42.73 -0.68
C GLN A 971 -22.07 -43.72 -1.05
N GLU A 972 -22.27 -44.72 -0.17
CA GLU A 972 -23.36 -45.70 -0.32
C GLU A 972 -24.75 -45.02 -0.27
N GLY A 973 -25.59 -45.26 -1.28
CA GLY A 973 -26.94 -44.71 -1.37
C GLY A 973 -27.06 -43.38 -2.16
N ILE A 974 -25.96 -42.86 -2.73
CA ILE A 974 -25.98 -41.63 -3.54
C ILE A 974 -26.70 -41.78 -4.90
N GLU A 975 -26.99 -43.02 -5.32
CA GLU A 975 -27.61 -43.36 -6.61
C GLU A 975 -28.87 -42.55 -6.93
N GLY A 976 -29.71 -42.27 -5.93
CA GLY A 976 -30.93 -41.46 -6.11
C GLY A 976 -30.63 -40.03 -6.54
N HIS A 977 -29.51 -39.46 -6.08
CA HIS A 977 -29.05 -38.11 -6.47
C HIS A 977 -28.33 -38.13 -7.82
N LEU A 978 -27.54 -39.18 -8.09
CA LEU A 978 -26.85 -39.39 -9.36
C LEU A 978 -27.84 -39.50 -10.53
N ARG A 979 -28.95 -40.21 -10.30
CA ARG A 979 -30.00 -40.49 -11.30
C ARG A 979 -31.12 -39.45 -11.30
N HIS A 980 -30.98 -38.40 -10.49
CA HIS A 980 -31.96 -37.34 -10.43
C HIS A 980 -32.00 -36.55 -11.74
N ARG A 981 -33.21 -36.14 -12.11
CA ARG A 981 -33.49 -35.25 -13.23
C ARG A 981 -34.18 -34.00 -12.70
N ASP A 982 -33.66 -32.85 -13.10
CA ASP A 982 -34.22 -31.56 -12.69
C ASP A 982 -35.56 -31.24 -13.39
N SER A 983 -36.05 -30.02 -13.18
CA SER A 983 -37.33 -29.50 -13.70
C SER A 983 -37.44 -29.50 -15.24
N LYS A 984 -36.31 -29.57 -15.95
CA LYS A 984 -36.23 -29.61 -17.42
C LYS A 984 -35.86 -31.00 -17.93
N GLY A 985 -35.78 -31.99 -17.05
CA GLY A 985 -35.38 -33.35 -17.37
C GLY A 985 -33.87 -33.55 -17.54
N TYR A 986 -33.03 -32.58 -17.17
CA TYR A 986 -31.57 -32.72 -17.29
C TYR A 986 -31.05 -33.67 -16.20
N ASN A 987 -30.32 -34.71 -16.61
CA ASN A 987 -29.53 -35.54 -15.71
C ASN A 987 -28.14 -34.94 -15.46
N VAL A 988 -27.34 -35.56 -14.59
CA VAL A 988 -25.99 -35.04 -14.24
C VAL A 988 -25.03 -34.96 -15.44
N LEU A 989 -25.16 -35.86 -16.42
CA LEU A 989 -24.32 -35.86 -17.62
C LEU A 989 -24.68 -34.73 -18.59
N HIS A 990 -25.95 -34.27 -18.61
CA HIS A 990 -26.31 -33.06 -19.34
C HIS A 990 -25.59 -31.84 -18.77
N TRP A 991 -25.56 -31.69 -17.44
CA TRP A 991 -24.83 -30.61 -16.79
C TRP A 991 -23.32 -30.73 -16.99
N ALA A 992 -22.75 -31.94 -16.91
CA ALA A 992 -21.32 -32.17 -17.19
C ALA A 992 -20.95 -31.80 -18.64
N ALA A 993 -21.80 -32.19 -19.60
CA ALA A 993 -21.68 -31.81 -21.00
C ALA A 993 -21.79 -30.29 -21.21
N PHE A 994 -22.71 -29.63 -20.51
CA PHE A 994 -22.84 -28.18 -20.55
C PHE A 994 -21.60 -27.46 -19.98
N CYS A 995 -20.99 -27.98 -18.92
CA CYS A 995 -19.74 -27.47 -18.36
C CYS A 995 -18.51 -27.82 -19.22
N CYS A 996 -18.61 -28.82 -20.11
CA CYS A 996 -17.54 -29.29 -20.97
C CYS A 996 -16.24 -29.66 -20.21
N ASN A 997 -16.35 -30.26 -19.02
CA ASN A 997 -15.20 -30.75 -18.24
C ASN A 997 -14.96 -32.26 -18.55
N PRO A 998 -13.87 -32.61 -19.26
CA PRO A 998 -13.52 -33.99 -19.62
C PRO A 998 -13.42 -34.95 -18.43
N GLU A 999 -12.80 -34.51 -17.33
CA GLU A 999 -12.56 -35.31 -16.13
C GLU A 999 -13.86 -35.69 -15.43
N VAL A 1000 -14.78 -34.73 -15.30
CA VAL A 1000 -16.11 -34.94 -14.72
C VAL A 1000 -16.95 -35.88 -15.58
N ILE A 1001 -16.90 -35.71 -16.91
CA ILE A 1001 -17.64 -36.57 -17.85
C ILE A 1001 -17.15 -38.03 -17.75
N SER A 1002 -15.84 -38.26 -17.80
CA SER A 1002 -15.27 -39.62 -17.69
C SER A 1002 -15.62 -40.27 -16.34
N LEU A 1003 -15.51 -39.50 -15.24
CA LEU A 1003 -15.89 -39.98 -13.91
C LEU A 1003 -17.37 -40.40 -13.87
N LEU A 1004 -18.28 -39.58 -14.39
CA LEU A 1004 -19.71 -39.89 -14.39
C LEU A 1004 -20.07 -41.05 -15.32
N ILE A 1005 -19.44 -41.18 -16.49
CA ILE A 1005 -19.66 -42.32 -17.41
C ILE A 1005 -19.35 -43.65 -16.72
N SER A 1006 -18.30 -43.69 -15.90
CA SER A 1006 -17.89 -44.92 -15.21
C SER A 1006 -18.93 -45.45 -14.21
N VAL A 1007 -19.78 -44.57 -13.66
CA VAL A 1007 -20.79 -44.89 -12.64
C VAL A 1007 -22.23 -44.78 -13.14
N PHE A 1008 -22.50 -44.01 -14.19
CA PHE A 1008 -23.82 -43.78 -14.77
C PHE A 1008 -23.80 -43.79 -16.32
N PRO A 1009 -23.38 -44.91 -16.96
CA PRO A 1009 -23.23 -44.98 -18.41
C PRO A 1009 -24.55 -44.85 -19.18
N GLU A 1010 -25.64 -45.38 -18.65
CA GLU A 1010 -26.97 -45.27 -19.26
C GLU A 1010 -27.47 -43.83 -19.39
N GLY A 1011 -26.96 -42.91 -18.57
CA GLY A 1011 -27.30 -41.48 -18.58
C GLY A 1011 -26.84 -40.74 -19.84
N VAL A 1012 -25.83 -41.27 -20.55
CA VAL A 1012 -25.20 -40.63 -21.71
C VAL A 1012 -26.19 -40.44 -22.86
N ASN A 1013 -27.15 -41.36 -22.99
CA ASN A 1013 -28.09 -41.40 -24.12
C ASN A 1013 -29.53 -41.06 -23.71
N GLU A 1014 -29.78 -40.64 -22.47
CA GLU A 1014 -31.11 -40.19 -22.10
C GLU A 1014 -31.39 -38.78 -22.65
N SER A 1015 -32.62 -38.55 -23.10
CA SER A 1015 -33.08 -37.22 -23.51
C SER A 1015 -33.74 -36.46 -22.37
N ASN A 1016 -33.51 -35.16 -22.27
CA ASN A 1016 -34.27 -34.25 -21.41
C ASN A 1016 -35.72 -34.06 -21.93
N ASP A 1017 -36.50 -33.17 -21.32
CA ASP A 1017 -37.91 -32.97 -21.70
C ASP A 1017 -38.08 -32.33 -23.09
N ASP A 1018 -37.03 -31.67 -23.60
CA ASP A 1018 -36.95 -31.09 -24.96
C ASP A 1018 -36.38 -32.08 -26.00
N GLY A 1019 -36.08 -33.33 -25.61
CA GLY A 1019 -35.48 -34.33 -26.51
C GLY A 1019 -33.95 -34.27 -26.63
N THR A 1020 -33.29 -33.28 -26.02
CA THR A 1020 -31.84 -33.04 -26.07
C THR A 1020 -31.08 -34.09 -25.26
N GLN A 1021 -30.01 -34.66 -25.81
CA GLN A 1021 -29.05 -35.53 -25.09
C GLN A 1021 -27.76 -34.77 -24.72
N PRO A 1022 -26.93 -35.26 -23.78
CA PRO A 1022 -25.66 -34.64 -23.40
C PRO A 1022 -24.74 -34.27 -24.58
N LEU A 1023 -24.63 -35.12 -25.60
CA LEU A 1023 -23.80 -34.84 -26.79
C LEU A 1023 -24.23 -33.56 -27.52
N HIS A 1024 -25.54 -33.30 -27.63
CA HIS A 1024 -26.07 -32.10 -28.27
C HIS A 1024 -25.59 -30.83 -27.55
N LEU A 1025 -25.57 -30.85 -26.22
CA LEU A 1025 -25.12 -29.72 -25.41
C LEU A 1025 -23.64 -29.40 -25.64
N VAL A 1026 -22.78 -30.42 -25.80
CA VAL A 1026 -21.36 -30.23 -26.12
C VAL A 1026 -21.17 -29.63 -27.51
N VAL A 1027 -21.92 -30.12 -28.49
CA VAL A 1027 -21.86 -29.63 -29.88
C VAL A 1027 -22.30 -28.16 -29.96
N PHE A 1028 -23.35 -27.78 -29.23
CA PHE A 1028 -23.85 -26.40 -29.18
C PHE A 1028 -22.93 -25.45 -28.38
N ASN A 1029 -22.08 -25.97 -27.49
CA ASN A 1029 -21.26 -25.16 -26.61
C ASN A 1029 -20.13 -24.43 -27.36
N ARG A 1030 -19.59 -23.38 -26.75
CA ARG A 1030 -18.39 -22.65 -27.21
C ARG A 1030 -17.17 -22.85 -26.31
N HIS A 1031 -17.25 -23.76 -25.33
CA HIS A 1031 -16.17 -24.02 -24.39
C HIS A 1031 -14.92 -24.60 -25.10
N PRO A 1032 -13.68 -24.21 -24.72
CA PRO A 1032 -12.46 -24.69 -25.37
C PRO A 1032 -12.29 -26.22 -25.32
N GLN A 1033 -12.72 -26.86 -24.23
CA GLN A 1033 -12.57 -28.29 -24.02
C GLN A 1033 -13.70 -29.13 -24.63
N ARG A 1034 -14.65 -28.51 -25.34
CA ARG A 1034 -15.83 -29.23 -25.85
C ARG A 1034 -15.49 -30.35 -26.85
N LEU A 1035 -14.41 -30.21 -27.64
CA LEU A 1035 -13.98 -31.27 -28.57
C LEU A 1035 -13.53 -32.52 -27.79
N GLU A 1036 -12.74 -32.33 -26.73
CA GLU A 1036 -12.28 -33.41 -25.86
C GLU A 1036 -13.46 -34.04 -25.10
N ALA A 1037 -14.37 -33.22 -24.57
CA ALA A 1037 -15.62 -33.69 -23.96
C ALA A 1037 -16.47 -34.52 -24.94
N ALA A 1038 -16.60 -34.10 -26.20
CA ALA A 1038 -17.30 -34.85 -27.24
C ALA A 1038 -16.60 -36.18 -27.52
N VAL A 1039 -15.26 -36.18 -27.67
CA VAL A 1039 -14.49 -37.42 -27.87
C VAL A 1039 -14.73 -38.41 -26.73
N ILE A 1040 -14.73 -37.97 -25.48
CA ILE A 1040 -14.98 -38.85 -24.32
C ILE A 1040 -16.42 -39.40 -24.33
N LEU A 1041 -17.43 -38.55 -24.57
CA LEU A 1041 -18.82 -39.00 -24.68
C LEU A 1041 -19.00 -40.05 -25.79
N LEU A 1042 -18.29 -39.93 -26.91
CA LEU A 1042 -18.36 -40.86 -28.04
C LEU A 1042 -17.59 -42.16 -27.80
N THR A 1043 -16.38 -42.05 -27.26
CA THR A 1043 -15.46 -43.19 -27.12
C THR A 1043 -15.70 -44.00 -25.85
N GLU A 1044 -15.85 -43.33 -24.71
CA GLU A 1044 -16.09 -43.96 -23.40
C GLU A 1044 -17.59 -44.12 -23.13
N GLY A 1045 -18.40 -43.11 -23.48
CA GLY A 1045 -19.84 -43.09 -23.21
C GLY A 1045 -20.71 -43.76 -24.27
N HIS A 1046 -20.15 -44.06 -25.45
CA HIS A 1046 -20.90 -44.57 -26.61
C HIS A 1046 -22.17 -43.76 -26.91
N ALA A 1047 -22.03 -42.42 -26.92
CA ALA A 1047 -23.13 -41.51 -27.21
C ALA A 1047 -23.71 -41.72 -28.62
N ASP A 1048 -25.04 -41.63 -28.72
CA ASP A 1048 -25.78 -41.74 -29.97
C ASP A 1048 -25.58 -40.48 -30.82
N VAL A 1049 -24.79 -40.63 -31.90
CA VAL A 1049 -24.48 -39.53 -32.82
C VAL A 1049 -25.56 -39.27 -33.86
N GLU A 1050 -26.56 -40.15 -33.95
CA GLU A 1050 -27.57 -40.15 -34.99
C GLU A 1050 -28.99 -39.90 -34.46
N LYS A 1051 -29.10 -39.65 -33.14
CA LYS A 1051 -30.34 -39.22 -32.50
C LYS A 1051 -30.78 -37.88 -33.10
N GLY A 1052 -32.07 -37.75 -33.42
CA GLY A 1052 -32.66 -36.53 -33.99
C GLY A 1052 -33.61 -36.76 -35.15
N SER A 1053 -34.62 -35.89 -35.32
CA SER A 1053 -35.46 -35.91 -36.52
C SER A 1053 -34.75 -35.22 -37.69
N MET A 1054 -34.86 -35.79 -38.89
CA MET A 1054 -34.42 -35.15 -40.13
C MET A 1054 -35.55 -34.41 -40.86
N GLU A 1055 -36.78 -34.53 -40.36
CA GLU A 1055 -38.00 -34.13 -41.07
C GLU A 1055 -38.30 -32.62 -40.96
N GLU A 1056 -37.87 -31.95 -39.87
CA GLU A 1056 -38.11 -30.53 -39.66
C GLU A 1056 -36.82 -29.69 -39.80
N PRO A 1057 -36.79 -28.65 -40.65
CA PRO A 1057 -35.64 -27.73 -40.77
C PRO A 1057 -35.31 -26.94 -39.48
N SER A 1058 -36.22 -26.95 -38.51
CA SER A 1058 -36.10 -26.26 -37.22
C SER A 1058 -35.69 -27.17 -36.06
N SER A 1059 -35.69 -28.50 -36.22
CA SER A 1059 -35.32 -29.40 -35.13
C SER A 1059 -33.80 -29.44 -34.99
N TRP A 1060 -33.28 -28.89 -33.90
CA TRP A 1060 -31.85 -28.85 -33.54
C TRP A 1060 -31.36 -30.19 -32.97
N ASP A 1061 -32.01 -31.27 -33.38
CA ASP A 1061 -32.01 -32.53 -32.64
C ASP A 1061 -30.99 -33.53 -33.19
N ASP A 1062 -30.26 -33.24 -34.29
CA ASP A 1062 -29.19 -34.08 -34.84
C ASP A 1062 -27.81 -33.41 -34.65
N PRO A 1063 -26.85 -34.06 -33.97
CA PRO A 1063 -25.55 -33.46 -33.64
C PRO A 1063 -24.74 -33.02 -34.86
N LEU A 1064 -24.69 -33.85 -35.92
CA LEU A 1064 -23.87 -33.56 -37.10
C LEU A 1064 -24.49 -32.45 -37.95
N ARG A 1065 -25.81 -32.47 -38.09
CA ARG A 1065 -26.58 -31.42 -38.78
C ARG A 1065 -26.40 -30.07 -38.08
N MET A 1066 -26.42 -30.05 -36.75
CA MET A 1066 -26.19 -28.86 -35.94
C MET A 1066 -24.76 -28.31 -36.10
N ALA A 1067 -23.73 -29.17 -36.01
CA ALA A 1067 -22.34 -28.76 -36.22
C ALA A 1067 -22.13 -28.15 -37.62
N ALA A 1068 -22.72 -28.77 -38.65
CA ALA A 1068 -22.66 -28.28 -40.02
C ALA A 1068 -23.32 -26.90 -40.16
N ARG A 1069 -24.50 -26.70 -39.57
CA ARG A 1069 -25.21 -25.41 -39.58
C ARG A 1069 -24.41 -24.29 -38.92
N TYR A 1070 -23.74 -24.57 -37.81
CA TYR A 1070 -22.88 -23.60 -37.12
C TYR A 1070 -21.57 -23.29 -37.85
N GLY A 1071 -21.20 -24.06 -38.87
CA GLY A 1071 -19.92 -23.90 -39.56
C GLY A 1071 -18.73 -24.52 -38.82
N ASP A 1072 -18.99 -25.49 -37.94
CA ASP A 1072 -18.02 -26.02 -36.99
C ASP A 1072 -17.27 -27.24 -37.54
N LEU A 1073 -16.23 -26.96 -38.34
CA LEU A 1073 -15.47 -27.96 -39.10
C LEU A 1073 -14.86 -29.05 -38.20
N GLU A 1074 -14.30 -28.66 -37.06
CA GLU A 1074 -13.63 -29.60 -36.15
C GLU A 1074 -14.63 -30.52 -35.46
N MET A 1075 -15.78 -30.00 -35.03
CA MET A 1075 -16.82 -30.85 -34.44
C MET A 1075 -17.44 -31.79 -35.48
N CYS A 1076 -17.61 -31.35 -36.75
CA CYS A 1076 -18.00 -32.23 -37.84
C CYS A 1076 -17.02 -33.40 -38.03
N ARG A 1077 -15.70 -33.14 -37.95
CA ARG A 1077 -14.67 -34.20 -38.00
C ARG A 1077 -14.80 -35.15 -36.83
N VAL A 1078 -14.90 -34.65 -35.59
CA VAL A 1078 -15.03 -35.48 -34.39
C VAL A 1078 -16.27 -36.39 -34.49
N LEU A 1079 -17.43 -35.85 -34.86
CA LEU A 1079 -18.67 -36.64 -34.96
C LEU A 1079 -18.60 -37.75 -36.02
N VAL A 1080 -17.90 -37.53 -37.14
CA VAL A 1080 -17.78 -38.52 -38.22
C VAL A 1080 -16.64 -39.51 -37.98
N GLU A 1081 -15.43 -39.01 -37.69
CA GLU A 1081 -14.22 -39.83 -37.56
C GLU A 1081 -14.18 -40.61 -36.25
N VAL A 1082 -14.62 -40.00 -35.15
CA VAL A 1082 -14.64 -40.62 -33.81
C VAL A 1082 -16.00 -41.24 -33.51
N GLY A 1083 -17.07 -40.49 -33.78
CA GLY A 1083 -18.44 -40.90 -33.46
C GLY A 1083 -19.08 -41.84 -34.49
N GLY A 1084 -18.53 -41.94 -35.71
CA GLY A 1084 -19.08 -42.78 -36.78
C GLY A 1084 -20.37 -42.24 -37.42
N ALA A 1085 -20.69 -40.96 -37.24
CA ALA A 1085 -21.87 -40.34 -37.84
C ALA A 1085 -21.79 -40.38 -39.37
N ASN A 1086 -22.92 -40.64 -40.05
CA ASN A 1086 -22.93 -40.69 -41.51
C ASN A 1086 -23.00 -39.28 -42.16
N PRO A 1087 -21.91 -38.77 -42.77
CA PRO A 1087 -21.90 -37.42 -43.36
C PRO A 1087 -22.86 -37.25 -44.54
N ARG A 1088 -23.35 -38.34 -45.15
CA ARG A 1088 -24.34 -38.24 -46.24
C ARG A 1088 -25.72 -37.81 -45.75
N ARG A 1089 -26.02 -37.96 -44.45
CA ARG A 1089 -27.33 -37.57 -43.88
C ARG A 1089 -27.55 -36.06 -43.89
N VAL A 1090 -26.48 -35.27 -43.92
CA VAL A 1090 -26.53 -33.78 -43.92
C VAL A 1090 -26.28 -33.18 -45.31
N LEU A 1091 -26.20 -34.02 -46.35
CA LEU A 1091 -25.98 -33.64 -47.74
C LEU A 1091 -27.23 -33.97 -48.58
N LYS A 1092 -27.57 -33.10 -49.52
CA LYS A 1092 -28.54 -33.34 -50.60
C LYS A 1092 -27.83 -33.26 -51.95
N PHE A 1093 -28.32 -34.00 -52.94
CA PHE A 1093 -27.79 -33.97 -54.30
C PHE A 1093 -28.77 -33.25 -55.23
N GLU A 1094 -28.35 -32.12 -55.77
CA GLU A 1094 -29.07 -31.38 -56.82
C GLU A 1094 -28.22 -31.43 -58.09
N ASP A 1095 -28.78 -31.95 -59.20
CA ASP A 1095 -28.11 -32.07 -60.49
C ASP A 1095 -26.76 -32.83 -60.46
N GLY A 1096 -26.63 -33.80 -59.55
CA GLY A 1096 -25.41 -34.62 -59.39
C GLY A 1096 -24.30 -33.95 -58.57
N SER A 1097 -24.50 -32.72 -58.09
CA SER A 1097 -23.56 -32.01 -57.21
C SER A 1097 -24.03 -32.05 -55.74
N PRO A 1098 -23.16 -32.35 -54.77
CA PRO A 1098 -23.52 -32.34 -53.36
C PRO A 1098 -23.76 -30.89 -52.86
N ARG A 1099 -24.78 -30.69 -52.03
CA ARG A 1099 -25.08 -29.43 -51.33
C ARG A 1099 -25.45 -29.73 -49.88
N LEU A 1100 -25.22 -28.78 -48.99
CA LEU A 1100 -25.69 -28.87 -47.60
C LEU A 1100 -27.22 -28.94 -47.57
N MET A 1101 -27.76 -29.78 -46.68
CA MET A 1101 -29.20 -29.93 -46.49
C MET A 1101 -29.82 -28.63 -45.96
N ASP A 1102 -29.17 -28.00 -44.98
CA ASP A 1102 -29.57 -26.70 -44.43
C ASP A 1102 -28.58 -25.59 -44.80
N SER A 1103 -29.05 -24.35 -44.75
CA SER A 1103 -28.18 -23.17 -44.80
C SER A 1103 -27.38 -23.03 -43.51
N THR A 1104 -26.08 -22.74 -43.61
CA THR A 1104 -25.27 -22.38 -42.45
C THR A 1104 -25.69 -21.03 -41.89
N ASP A 1105 -25.57 -20.85 -40.58
CA ASP A 1105 -25.83 -19.56 -39.91
C ASP A 1105 -24.81 -18.49 -40.37
N PHE A 1106 -23.63 -18.93 -40.81
CA PHE A 1106 -22.56 -18.12 -41.41
C PHE A 1106 -22.36 -18.52 -42.88
N PRO A 1107 -22.95 -17.80 -43.86
CA PRO A 1107 -22.90 -18.17 -45.27
C PRO A 1107 -21.49 -18.32 -45.83
N GLU A 1108 -20.53 -17.55 -45.33
CA GLU A 1108 -19.12 -17.62 -45.71
C GLU A 1108 -18.45 -18.96 -45.37
N MET A 1109 -18.93 -19.68 -44.36
CA MET A 1109 -18.39 -20.98 -43.94
C MET A 1109 -18.95 -22.14 -44.77
N ALA A 1110 -20.07 -21.94 -45.47
CA ALA A 1110 -20.77 -23.00 -46.21
C ALA A 1110 -19.88 -23.79 -47.20
N PRO A 1111 -18.97 -23.16 -47.97
CA PRO A 1111 -18.09 -23.90 -48.88
C PRO A 1111 -17.12 -24.85 -48.15
N GLN A 1112 -16.56 -24.39 -47.03
CA GLN A 1112 -15.57 -25.16 -46.26
C GLN A 1112 -16.22 -26.33 -45.51
N VAL A 1113 -17.44 -26.13 -45.01
CA VAL A 1113 -18.25 -27.18 -44.37
C VAL A 1113 -18.62 -28.25 -45.40
N LEU A 1114 -19.08 -27.82 -46.59
CA LEU A 1114 -19.42 -28.74 -47.68
C LEU A 1114 -18.21 -29.55 -48.13
N GLU A 1115 -17.06 -28.90 -48.35
CA GLU A 1115 -15.81 -29.57 -48.71
C GLU A 1115 -15.39 -30.60 -47.65
N THR A 1116 -15.46 -30.22 -46.37
CA THR A 1116 -15.12 -31.11 -45.24
C THR A 1116 -16.05 -32.33 -45.18
N LEU A 1117 -17.36 -32.14 -45.26
CA LEU A 1117 -18.33 -33.24 -45.21
C LEU A 1117 -18.25 -34.15 -46.46
N CYS A 1118 -18.01 -33.59 -47.66
CA CYS A 1118 -17.78 -34.37 -48.88
C CYS A 1118 -16.51 -35.22 -48.77
N SER A 1119 -15.41 -34.64 -48.26
CA SER A 1119 -14.17 -35.36 -47.98
C SER A 1119 -14.40 -36.51 -47.01
N LEU A 1120 -15.10 -36.26 -45.90
CA LEU A 1120 -15.44 -37.27 -44.90
C LEU A 1120 -16.38 -38.36 -45.45
N ALA A 1121 -17.25 -38.03 -46.41
CA ALA A 1121 -18.16 -38.96 -47.08
C ALA A 1121 -17.54 -39.76 -48.24
N GLY A 1122 -16.28 -39.46 -48.61
CA GLY A 1122 -15.61 -40.04 -49.78
C GLY A 1122 -16.25 -39.62 -51.12
N ILE A 1123 -16.80 -38.40 -51.19
CA ILE A 1123 -17.43 -37.83 -52.38
C ILE A 1123 -16.48 -36.76 -52.95
N ALA A 1124 -16.23 -36.77 -54.26
CA ALA A 1124 -15.51 -35.68 -54.91
C ALA A 1124 -16.39 -34.41 -54.85
N SER A 1125 -15.93 -33.38 -54.14
CA SER A 1125 -16.62 -32.11 -53.90
C SER A 1125 -16.92 -31.35 -55.19
#